data_AF-A0A7X8SNP3-F1
#
_entry.id   AF-A0A7X8SNP3-F1
#
_cell.length_a   1.000
_cell.length_b   1.000
_cell.length_c   1.000
_cell.angle_alpha   90.00
_cell.angle_beta   90.00
_cell.angle_gamma   90.00
#
_symmetry.space_group_name_H-M   'P 1'
#
loop_
_entity.id
_entity.type
_entity.pdbx_description
1 polymer ?
#
loop_
_entity_poly.entity_id
_entity_poly.type
_entity_poly.pdbx_seq_one_letter_code
_entity_poly.pdbx_strand_id
1 'polypeptide(L)'
;MKYFLITTISILLVTFNLFAQYKGGIKFKSHDHDLESRTSLILLEGAKVNAEERMVLTTDILFNKTRKHYFGYILRMIDSSHRNIDIVYNYNNPDNYNFSLIYDHDITPIQFNFEDQESALNEWTTLVLEVDITNNQLTLSIGDQSKTLTLPEIQKFTNLKYYFGANNNPYFKVHDVAPVTLRNIEIQLDDLQLQWPLNEKAGTVVNCNQGEAYNGIVNNGIWLHEVQSKWEKIGSRRIDGSLFYFDEENSDYYFMNNDTLYRKGMYQEKAEYILTGNYPFFNDPNIRVVESQKDEVILYNLFKDEFFKFNLKSKQLVKANIHFPHKKSTIQHMSWVNKKNSELYIFGGYGNYEYSGILSKVDLNESSYKEINFKGDIISPRYFSGIGQATSGHQYIFGGYGSISGKQIAHPQNNYDLFDFDENTRTTKKIATWETTDESYIVSRNIIVDTLKHQFLALTYDNHVHKNILKLKLFDIESLSVKTIANTIPFEFNDTQTTVQLKYDKEYQRLYAIILNRKGKKTELNLFALDVTGNTYSNIIEKEVVTAENDQIDWIYYLIGAFVLVISFILIKLFVSRNTKTNEVPVQDKPQEVKKPEEKVIQESIPAVTEELEEVEAEDFMEDNKMTSVINFFGGFRIIDQNGKDISNKFTPLIKQIFLLISLSQFHNGRGVTVEQMTDVFWNDMPLKKARNNRSVNIAKLKQLFKLIGNIKLVKTGDFWNLEFDQTVTFPLFELKVLLEKDQSIENLKEITKILKNGKLLYGTDYSWIEEMMAQITNGIIEKLYNYLTSETLSLTVKDKLKISDLILKYDALNEEAIHIKCQIYTSQGMHSMAKDTFEKFEQEYSLLYNEKFDLDYNEFLKSDLTSNQI
;
A
#
# COMPACT_ATOMS: atom_id res chain seq x y z
N MET A 1 -43.59 -21.34 19.96
CA MET A 1 -42.28 -21.76 20.50
C MET A 1 -41.69 -22.99 19.80
N LYS A 2 -42.18 -24.24 20.00
CA LYS A 2 -41.52 -25.45 19.46
C LYS A 2 -41.14 -25.34 17.97
N TYR A 3 -42.06 -24.92 17.11
CA TYR A 3 -41.80 -24.67 15.69
C TYR A 3 -40.75 -23.59 15.43
N PHE A 4 -40.85 -22.43 16.11
CA PHE A 4 -39.88 -21.34 15.98
C PHE A 4 -38.44 -21.81 16.29
N LEU A 5 -38.25 -22.58 17.37
CA LEU A 5 -36.94 -23.12 17.73
C LEU A 5 -36.40 -24.07 16.66
N ILE A 6 -37.26 -24.91 16.07
CA ILE A 6 -36.88 -25.79 14.95
C ILE A 6 -36.50 -24.93 13.73
N THR A 7 -37.26 -23.89 13.39
CA THR A 7 -36.91 -22.97 12.30
C THR A 7 -35.58 -22.25 12.55
N THR A 8 -35.29 -21.80 13.77
CA THR A 8 -33.99 -21.20 14.12
C THR A 8 -32.84 -22.20 14.00
N ILE A 9 -33.04 -23.45 14.42
CA ILE A 9 -32.04 -24.53 14.28
C ILE A 9 -31.83 -24.90 12.80
N SER A 10 -32.88 -24.94 11.98
CA SER A 10 -32.77 -25.13 10.53
C SER A 10 -32.04 -23.96 9.86
N ILE A 11 -32.29 -22.71 10.27
CA ILE A 11 -31.55 -21.54 9.77
C ILE A 11 -30.07 -21.65 10.15
N LEU A 12 -29.75 -22.00 11.40
CA LEU A 12 -28.37 -22.22 11.85
C LEU A 12 -27.65 -23.33 11.07
N LEU A 13 -28.31 -24.46 10.82
CA LEU A 13 -27.75 -25.55 10.00
C LEU A 13 -27.56 -25.15 8.53
N VAL A 14 -28.46 -24.35 7.95
CA VAL A 14 -28.33 -23.84 6.58
C VAL A 14 -27.23 -22.79 6.46
N THR A 15 -26.95 -22.00 7.50
CA THR A 15 -25.86 -21.02 7.48
C THR A 15 -24.45 -21.62 7.56
N PHE A 16 -24.28 -22.91 7.90
CA PHE A 16 -22.97 -23.52 8.13
C PHE A 16 -22.31 -24.17 6.90
N ASN A 17 -22.94 -24.14 5.71
CA ASN A 17 -22.35 -24.63 4.46
C ASN A 17 -22.46 -23.64 3.28
N LEU A 18 -22.36 -22.34 3.54
CA LEU A 18 -22.00 -21.35 2.51
C LEU A 18 -20.47 -21.29 2.30
N PHE A 19 -19.89 -22.45 2.00
CA PHE A 19 -18.48 -22.58 1.59
C PHE A 19 -18.30 -22.22 0.12
N ALA A 20 -18.43 -20.92 -0.17
CA ALA A 20 -17.91 -20.33 -1.41
C ALA A 20 -16.38 -20.36 -1.40
N GLN A 21 -15.78 -21.53 -1.66
CA GLN A 21 -14.33 -21.72 -1.73
C GLN A 21 -13.80 -21.25 -3.10
N TYR A 22 -13.77 -19.93 -3.30
CA TYR A 22 -13.18 -19.32 -4.50
C TYR A 22 -11.64 -19.22 -4.45
N LYS A 23 -11.01 -19.69 -3.36
CA LYS A 23 -9.56 -19.71 -3.19
C LYS A 23 -8.96 -21.08 -3.48
N GLY A 24 -8.59 -21.27 -4.73
CA GLY A 24 -7.82 -22.42 -5.21
C GLY A 24 -7.64 -22.37 -6.71
N GLY A 25 -6.66 -23.14 -7.19
CA GLY A 25 -6.58 -23.55 -8.59
C GLY A 25 -5.17 -23.85 -9.07
N ILE A 26 -5.10 -24.66 -10.12
CA ILE A 26 -3.88 -25.02 -10.83
C ILE A 26 -4.01 -24.55 -12.28
N LYS A 27 -3.13 -23.61 -12.69
CA LYS A 27 -2.97 -23.15 -14.08
C LYS A 27 -2.01 -24.07 -14.81
N PHE A 28 -2.41 -24.57 -15.99
CA PHE A 28 -1.69 -25.63 -16.69
C PHE A 28 -0.67 -25.05 -17.69
N LYS A 29 0.56 -25.57 -17.66
CA LYS A 29 1.61 -25.36 -18.66
C LYS A 29 1.29 -26.17 -19.91
N SER A 30 1.29 -25.50 -21.07
CA SER A 30 0.65 -25.97 -22.30
C SER A 30 1.63 -25.96 -23.49
N HIS A 31 1.17 -25.64 -24.70
CA HIS A 31 2.01 -25.47 -25.91
C HIS A 31 2.95 -24.25 -25.87
N ASP A 32 2.81 -23.41 -24.85
CA ASP A 32 3.79 -22.38 -24.52
C ASP A 32 5.08 -22.97 -23.88
N HIS A 33 5.03 -24.21 -23.38
CA HIS A 33 6.09 -24.91 -22.64
C HIS A 33 6.57 -26.22 -23.33
N ASP A 34 7.81 -26.63 -23.03
CA ASP A 34 8.43 -27.88 -23.49
C ASP A 34 7.68 -29.11 -22.94
N LEU A 35 7.61 -30.18 -23.73
CA LEU A 35 6.78 -31.38 -23.48
C LEU A 35 6.94 -31.96 -22.05
N GLU A 36 8.17 -32.07 -21.55
CA GLU A 36 8.47 -32.62 -20.22
C GLU A 36 8.08 -31.67 -19.06
N SER A 37 7.87 -30.39 -19.36
CA SER A 37 7.50 -29.33 -18.42
C SER A 37 6.01 -28.97 -18.44
N ARG A 38 5.20 -29.64 -19.27
CA ARG A 38 3.74 -29.48 -19.32
C ARG A 38 3.08 -30.08 -18.08
N THR A 39 1.90 -29.55 -17.71
CA THR A 39 1.22 -29.94 -16.47
C THR A 39 0.51 -31.29 -16.59
N SER A 40 0.62 -32.09 -15.53
CA SER A 40 -0.10 -33.35 -15.33
C SER A 40 -0.69 -33.36 -13.93
N LEU A 41 -2.00 -33.47 -13.80
CA LEU A 41 -2.70 -33.64 -12.53
C LEU A 41 -3.37 -35.02 -12.51
N ILE A 42 -3.03 -35.84 -11.52
CA ILE A 42 -3.34 -37.26 -11.46
C ILE A 42 -4.14 -37.54 -10.20
N LEU A 43 -5.38 -38.03 -10.35
CA LEU A 43 -6.24 -38.44 -9.23
C LEU A 43 -6.48 -39.96 -9.27
N LEU A 44 -6.60 -40.56 -8.08
CA LEU A 44 -6.95 -41.97 -7.85
C LEU A 44 -5.99 -43.02 -8.42
N GLU A 45 -4.79 -42.66 -8.88
CA GLU A 45 -3.86 -43.60 -9.54
C GLU A 45 -3.46 -44.82 -8.68
N GLY A 46 -3.43 -44.67 -7.35
CA GLY A 46 -3.23 -45.77 -6.39
C GLY A 46 -4.51 -46.28 -5.70
N ALA A 47 -5.67 -45.64 -5.94
CA ALA A 47 -6.92 -45.95 -5.26
C ALA A 47 -7.76 -46.96 -6.06
N LYS A 48 -8.37 -47.92 -5.36
CA LYS A 48 -9.18 -48.99 -5.99
C LYS A 48 -10.65 -48.61 -6.04
N VAL A 49 -10.97 -47.57 -6.80
CA VAL A 49 -12.34 -47.03 -6.92
C VAL A 49 -13.00 -47.52 -8.20
N ASN A 50 -14.29 -47.84 -8.14
CA ASN A 50 -15.11 -48.38 -9.23
C ASN A 50 -16.34 -47.48 -9.47
N ALA A 51 -17.09 -47.73 -10.53
CA ALA A 51 -18.44 -47.18 -10.74
C ALA A 51 -19.37 -48.26 -11.29
N GLU A 52 -20.53 -48.44 -10.68
CA GLU A 52 -21.48 -49.50 -11.00
C GLU A 52 -22.84 -49.02 -11.53
N GLU A 53 -23.34 -47.85 -11.08
CA GLU A 53 -24.64 -47.30 -11.47
C GLU A 53 -24.52 -45.91 -12.10
N ARG A 54 -23.78 -44.98 -11.47
CA ARG A 54 -23.65 -43.58 -11.92
C ARG A 54 -22.34 -42.94 -11.46
N MET A 55 -21.71 -42.19 -12.36
CA MET A 55 -20.53 -41.37 -12.09
C MET A 55 -20.79 -39.93 -12.53
N VAL A 56 -20.37 -38.95 -11.72
CA VAL A 56 -20.36 -37.53 -12.10
C VAL A 56 -19.03 -36.91 -11.68
N LEU A 57 -18.31 -36.32 -12.62
CA LEU A 57 -17.18 -35.43 -12.39
C LEU A 57 -17.64 -33.99 -12.60
N THR A 58 -17.43 -33.14 -11.60
CA THR A 58 -17.66 -31.69 -11.66
C THR A 58 -16.34 -30.97 -11.41
N THR A 59 -16.07 -29.87 -12.12
CA THR A 59 -14.94 -28.98 -11.83
C THR A 59 -15.25 -27.55 -12.27
N ASP A 60 -14.76 -26.56 -11.52
CA ASP A 60 -14.60 -25.22 -12.06
C ASP A 60 -13.44 -25.25 -13.06
N ILE A 61 -13.66 -24.72 -14.26
CA ILE A 61 -12.67 -24.60 -15.33
C ILE A 61 -12.63 -23.18 -15.89
N LEU A 62 -11.44 -22.71 -16.21
CA LEU A 62 -11.21 -21.48 -16.96
C LEU A 62 -10.31 -21.77 -18.15
N PHE A 63 -10.72 -21.26 -19.31
CA PHE A 63 -9.99 -21.41 -20.57
C PHE A 63 -9.03 -20.23 -20.76
N ASN A 64 -7.74 -20.43 -20.57
CA ASN A 64 -6.75 -19.35 -20.64
C ASN A 64 -6.55 -18.90 -22.10
N LYS A 65 -6.57 -17.60 -22.35
CA LYS A 65 -6.23 -17.03 -23.66
C LYS A 65 -4.72 -17.18 -23.95
N THR A 66 -4.37 -17.65 -25.15
CA THR A 66 -2.97 -17.88 -25.59
C THR A 66 -2.71 -17.29 -26.98
N ARG A 67 -1.43 -16.95 -27.25
CA ARG A 67 -0.96 -16.42 -28.54
C ARG A 67 -0.49 -17.49 -29.54
N LYS A 68 -0.46 -18.78 -29.17
CA LYS A 68 0.11 -19.87 -30.01
C LYS A 68 -0.96 -20.86 -30.47
N HIS A 69 -1.42 -21.70 -29.55
CA HIS A 69 -2.31 -22.83 -29.80
C HIS A 69 -3.25 -23.03 -28.61
N TYR A 70 -4.40 -23.63 -28.89
CA TYR A 70 -5.42 -24.00 -27.89
C TYR A 70 -5.69 -25.50 -27.82
N PHE A 71 -5.21 -26.29 -28.79
CA PHE A 71 -5.45 -27.74 -28.83
C PHE A 71 -4.87 -28.46 -27.60
N GLY A 72 -5.61 -29.41 -27.03
CA GLY A 72 -5.06 -30.36 -26.07
C GLY A 72 -6.13 -31.06 -25.24
N TYR A 73 -5.69 -32.00 -24.41
CA TYR A 73 -6.55 -32.73 -23.49
C TYR A 73 -6.77 -31.88 -22.23
N ILE A 74 -8.04 -31.78 -21.81
CA ILE A 74 -8.43 -31.31 -20.48
C ILE A 74 -8.33 -32.50 -19.51
N LEU A 75 -8.95 -33.61 -19.90
CA LEU A 75 -9.08 -34.84 -19.13
C LEU A 75 -8.87 -36.06 -20.03
N ARG A 76 -8.22 -37.09 -19.47
CA ARG A 76 -8.35 -38.50 -19.84
C ARG A 76 -8.65 -39.32 -18.57
N MET A 77 -9.85 -39.88 -18.51
CA MET A 77 -10.24 -40.90 -17.54
C MET A 77 -9.98 -42.29 -18.14
N ILE A 78 -9.46 -43.24 -17.36
CA ILE A 78 -9.28 -44.64 -17.80
C ILE A 78 -9.65 -45.66 -16.72
N ASP A 79 -9.94 -46.89 -17.13
CA ASP A 79 -10.21 -48.04 -16.25
C ASP A 79 -9.18 -49.18 -16.40
N SER A 80 -9.34 -50.26 -15.62
CA SER A 80 -8.46 -51.44 -15.69
C SER A 80 -8.60 -52.28 -16.96
N SER A 81 -9.67 -52.08 -17.74
CA SER A 81 -9.91 -52.74 -19.03
C SER A 81 -9.27 -52.00 -20.21
N HIS A 82 -8.55 -50.90 -19.96
CA HIS A 82 -8.01 -50.00 -20.97
C HIS A 82 -9.06 -49.33 -21.85
N ARG A 83 -10.23 -48.99 -21.30
CA ARG A 83 -11.15 -48.02 -21.92
C ARG A 83 -10.80 -46.61 -21.46
N ASN A 84 -11.05 -45.62 -22.31
CA ASN A 84 -10.87 -44.19 -22.00
C ASN A 84 -12.17 -43.39 -22.15
N ILE A 85 -12.27 -42.30 -21.39
CA ILE A 85 -13.16 -41.17 -21.68
C ILE A 85 -12.30 -39.90 -21.66
N ASP A 86 -12.23 -39.20 -22.79
CA ASP A 86 -11.40 -38.00 -22.92
C ASP A 86 -12.22 -36.76 -23.25
N ILE A 87 -11.85 -35.63 -22.65
CA ILE A 87 -12.35 -34.31 -23.03
C ILE A 87 -11.21 -33.56 -23.71
N VAL A 88 -11.32 -33.38 -25.03
CA VAL A 88 -10.35 -32.66 -25.85
C VAL A 88 -10.88 -31.28 -26.19
N TYR A 89 -10.00 -30.28 -26.06
CA TYR A 89 -10.22 -28.88 -26.36
C TYR A 89 -9.47 -28.48 -27.63
N ASN A 90 -10.09 -27.66 -28.47
CA ASN A 90 -9.59 -27.28 -29.79
C ASN A 90 -10.18 -25.92 -30.23
N TYR A 91 -10.01 -24.90 -29.39
CA TYR A 91 -10.56 -23.57 -29.65
C TYR A 91 -9.91 -22.86 -30.85
N ASN A 92 -10.70 -22.03 -31.54
CA ASN A 92 -10.34 -21.26 -32.75
C ASN A 92 -9.78 -22.11 -33.91
N ASN A 93 -10.30 -23.33 -34.06
CA ASN A 93 -10.03 -24.22 -35.18
C ASN A 93 -11.25 -24.23 -36.12
N PRO A 94 -11.16 -23.72 -37.37
CA PRO A 94 -12.33 -23.55 -38.23
C PRO A 94 -12.91 -24.87 -38.75
N ASP A 95 -12.11 -25.93 -38.79
CA ASP A 95 -12.49 -27.25 -39.33
C ASP A 95 -12.98 -28.22 -38.24
N ASN A 96 -13.03 -27.80 -36.97
CA ASN A 96 -13.29 -28.66 -35.82
C ASN A 96 -14.15 -27.98 -34.75
N TYR A 97 -14.77 -28.79 -33.88
CA TYR A 97 -15.46 -28.30 -32.70
C TYR A 97 -14.47 -27.91 -31.59
N ASN A 98 -14.81 -26.87 -30.80
CA ASN A 98 -13.99 -26.42 -29.68
C ASN A 98 -13.88 -27.46 -28.57
N PHE A 99 -14.88 -28.32 -28.43
CA PHE A 99 -14.89 -29.47 -27.53
C PHE A 99 -15.21 -30.75 -28.30
N SER A 100 -14.58 -31.85 -27.89
CA SER A 100 -14.91 -33.20 -28.34
C SER A 100 -14.74 -34.20 -27.20
N LEU A 101 -15.77 -35.01 -26.99
CA LEU A 101 -15.74 -36.13 -26.05
C LEU A 101 -15.42 -37.43 -26.81
N ILE A 102 -14.38 -38.13 -26.36
CA ILE A 102 -14.00 -39.47 -26.86
C ILE A 102 -14.49 -40.49 -25.85
N TYR A 103 -15.03 -41.62 -26.30
CA TYR A 103 -15.41 -42.77 -25.48
C TYR A 103 -14.89 -44.05 -26.16
N ASP A 104 -14.11 -44.84 -25.41
CA ASP A 104 -13.45 -46.07 -25.88
C ASP A 104 -12.84 -45.92 -27.29
N HIS A 105 -11.82 -45.06 -27.34
CA HIS A 105 -11.02 -44.70 -28.53
C HIS A 105 -11.77 -43.92 -29.64
N ASP A 106 -13.10 -44.01 -29.74
CA ASP A 106 -13.90 -43.34 -30.78
C ASP A 106 -14.38 -41.93 -30.39
N ILE A 107 -14.36 -41.01 -31.37
CA ILE A 107 -14.91 -39.66 -31.21
C ILE A 107 -16.44 -39.73 -31.23
N THR A 108 -17.07 -39.28 -30.16
CA THR A 108 -18.54 -39.33 -30.02
C THR A 108 -19.23 -38.14 -30.70
N PRO A 109 -20.55 -38.20 -30.97
CA PRO A 109 -21.36 -37.03 -31.36
C PRO A 109 -21.44 -35.89 -30.33
N ILE A 110 -20.87 -36.05 -29.13
CA ILE A 110 -20.76 -34.98 -28.13
C ILE A 110 -19.56 -34.10 -28.49
N GLN A 111 -19.83 -33.19 -29.42
CA GLN A 111 -18.92 -32.14 -29.86
C GLN A 111 -19.68 -30.81 -29.98
N PHE A 112 -19.10 -29.71 -29.53
CA PHE A 112 -19.72 -28.38 -29.66
C PHE A 112 -18.70 -27.23 -29.60
N ASN A 113 -19.16 -26.05 -30.01
CA ASN A 113 -18.46 -24.77 -29.88
C ASN A 113 -19.10 -23.96 -28.75
N PHE A 114 -18.34 -23.04 -28.15
CA PHE A 114 -18.90 -21.98 -27.32
C PHE A 114 -19.99 -21.20 -28.08
N GLU A 115 -21.01 -20.72 -27.38
CA GLU A 115 -22.08 -19.90 -28.01
C GLU A 115 -21.58 -18.52 -28.41
N ASP A 116 -20.77 -17.90 -27.56
CA ASP A 116 -19.97 -16.72 -27.87
C ASP A 116 -18.48 -17.07 -27.72
N GLN A 117 -17.74 -17.03 -28.83
CA GLN A 117 -16.30 -17.30 -28.83
C GLN A 117 -15.48 -16.10 -28.36
N GLU A 118 -15.98 -14.87 -28.41
CA GLU A 118 -15.22 -13.68 -28.02
C GLU A 118 -15.14 -13.52 -26.48
N SER A 119 -16.17 -13.93 -25.74
CA SER A 119 -16.22 -13.85 -24.27
C SER A 119 -15.82 -15.13 -23.53
N ALA A 120 -15.89 -16.31 -24.15
CA ALA A 120 -15.69 -17.61 -23.47
C ALA A 120 -14.26 -17.93 -22.95
N LEU A 121 -13.33 -16.97 -22.99
CA LEU A 121 -11.96 -17.13 -22.50
C LEU A 121 -11.71 -16.25 -21.27
N ASN A 122 -10.87 -16.75 -20.36
CA ASN A 122 -10.51 -16.15 -19.09
C ASN A 122 -11.65 -15.96 -18.06
N GLU A 123 -12.84 -16.48 -18.32
CA GLU A 123 -13.93 -16.58 -17.32
C GLU A 123 -14.00 -17.99 -16.71
N TRP A 124 -14.50 -18.10 -15.48
CA TRP A 124 -14.79 -19.40 -14.86
C TRP A 124 -16.14 -19.90 -15.34
N THR A 125 -16.19 -21.18 -15.69
CA THR A 125 -17.42 -21.92 -15.96
C THR A 125 -17.33 -23.30 -15.33
N THR A 126 -18.47 -23.97 -15.14
CA THR A 126 -18.51 -25.32 -14.58
C THR A 126 -18.49 -26.35 -15.70
N LEU A 127 -17.56 -27.29 -15.64
CA LEU A 127 -17.54 -28.49 -16.48
C LEU A 127 -18.12 -29.65 -15.69
N VAL A 128 -19.06 -30.38 -16.30
CA VAL A 128 -19.65 -31.60 -15.75
C VAL A 128 -19.56 -32.73 -16.78
N LEU A 129 -18.93 -33.83 -16.41
CA LEU A 129 -18.96 -35.10 -17.15
C LEU A 129 -19.77 -36.11 -16.34
N GLU A 130 -20.91 -36.53 -16.88
CA GLU A 130 -21.79 -37.51 -16.26
C GLU A 130 -21.86 -38.80 -17.11
N VAL A 131 -21.79 -39.95 -16.43
CA VAL A 131 -21.98 -41.27 -17.00
C VAL A 131 -23.01 -42.01 -16.16
N ASP A 132 -24.22 -42.14 -16.70
CA ASP A 132 -25.27 -43.00 -16.16
C ASP A 132 -25.15 -44.38 -16.82
N ILE A 133 -24.57 -45.32 -16.08
CA ILE A 133 -24.31 -46.69 -16.53
C ILE A 133 -25.65 -47.44 -16.63
N THR A 134 -26.59 -47.16 -15.71
CA THR A 134 -27.91 -47.79 -15.64
C THR A 134 -28.77 -47.48 -16.87
N ASN A 135 -28.77 -46.22 -17.34
CA ASN A 135 -29.51 -45.77 -18.52
C ASN A 135 -28.68 -45.76 -19.80
N ASN A 136 -27.40 -46.16 -19.74
CA ASN A 136 -26.42 -46.11 -20.83
C ASN A 136 -26.26 -44.70 -21.44
N GLN A 137 -26.25 -43.66 -20.61
CA GLN A 137 -26.13 -42.26 -21.03
C GLN A 137 -24.78 -41.66 -20.66
N LEU A 138 -24.20 -40.95 -21.61
CA LEU A 138 -22.98 -40.17 -21.49
C LEU A 138 -23.34 -38.70 -21.73
N THR A 139 -23.00 -37.80 -20.80
CA THR A 139 -23.33 -36.36 -20.88
C THR A 139 -22.10 -35.51 -20.59
N LEU A 140 -21.87 -34.49 -21.42
CA LEU A 140 -20.91 -33.42 -21.15
C LEU A 140 -21.64 -32.07 -21.12
N SER A 141 -21.43 -31.32 -20.05
CA SER A 141 -21.88 -29.94 -19.89
C SER A 141 -20.70 -29.02 -19.64
N ILE A 142 -20.70 -27.82 -20.24
CA ILE A 142 -19.71 -26.77 -20.02
C ILE A 142 -20.48 -25.44 -19.99
N GLY A 143 -20.64 -24.87 -18.79
CA GLY A 143 -21.56 -23.77 -18.55
C GLY A 143 -23.01 -24.20 -18.85
N ASP A 144 -23.77 -23.30 -19.48
CA ASP A 144 -25.16 -23.55 -19.89
C ASP A 144 -25.29 -24.54 -21.06
N GLN A 145 -24.20 -24.86 -21.76
CA GLN A 145 -24.20 -25.83 -22.87
C GLN A 145 -24.12 -27.26 -22.34
N SER A 146 -25.01 -28.13 -22.81
CA SER A 146 -24.99 -29.57 -22.50
C SER A 146 -25.36 -30.44 -23.70
N LYS A 147 -24.75 -31.62 -23.78
CA LYS A 147 -25.12 -32.69 -24.74
C LYS A 147 -25.05 -34.07 -24.10
N THR A 148 -26.10 -34.85 -24.33
CA THR A 148 -26.23 -36.26 -23.92
C THR A 148 -26.24 -37.18 -25.14
N LEU A 149 -25.65 -38.37 -24.98
CA LEU A 149 -25.64 -39.47 -25.93
C LEU A 149 -26.07 -40.76 -25.21
N THR A 150 -27.07 -41.45 -25.74
CA THR A 150 -27.37 -42.82 -25.33
C THR A 150 -26.51 -43.78 -26.16
N LEU A 151 -25.71 -44.62 -25.48
CA LEU A 151 -24.93 -45.69 -26.07
C LEU A 151 -25.69 -47.03 -26.03
N PRO A 152 -25.32 -48.03 -26.86
CA PRO A 152 -25.98 -49.34 -26.82
C PRO A 152 -25.78 -50.10 -25.50
N GLU A 153 -24.58 -49.98 -24.92
CA GLU A 153 -24.19 -50.53 -23.62
C GLU A 153 -23.02 -49.71 -23.05
N ILE A 154 -23.04 -49.39 -21.75
CA ILE A 154 -21.91 -48.87 -20.99
C ILE A 154 -21.55 -49.92 -19.93
N GLN A 155 -20.36 -50.51 -20.01
CA GLN A 155 -19.90 -51.48 -19.02
C GLN A 155 -19.40 -50.79 -17.75
N LYS A 156 -19.70 -51.36 -16.58
CA LYS A 156 -19.23 -50.90 -15.26
C LYS A 156 -17.71 -50.64 -15.26
N PHE A 157 -17.27 -49.61 -14.54
CA PHE A 157 -15.86 -49.19 -14.53
C PHE A 157 -15.13 -49.70 -13.29
N THR A 158 -13.86 -50.09 -13.45
CA THR A 158 -13.06 -50.69 -12.36
C THR A 158 -11.67 -50.07 -12.26
N ASN A 159 -11.23 -49.79 -11.03
CA ASN A 159 -9.95 -49.12 -10.71
C ASN A 159 -9.74 -47.84 -11.55
N LEU A 160 -10.69 -46.91 -11.46
CA LEU A 160 -10.69 -45.66 -12.22
C LEU A 160 -9.51 -44.74 -11.88
N LYS A 161 -8.99 -44.08 -12.90
CA LYS A 161 -7.92 -43.07 -12.81
C LYS A 161 -8.27 -41.87 -13.65
N TYR A 162 -7.98 -40.67 -13.14
CA TYR A 162 -8.25 -39.41 -13.84
C TYR A 162 -6.94 -38.66 -14.04
N TYR A 163 -6.58 -38.44 -15.30
CA TYR A 163 -5.40 -37.68 -15.70
C TYR A 163 -5.85 -36.40 -16.39
N PHE A 164 -5.68 -35.26 -15.73
CA PHE A 164 -5.90 -33.95 -16.33
C PHE A 164 -4.61 -33.44 -16.98
N GLY A 165 -4.71 -32.97 -18.22
CA GLY A 165 -3.56 -32.56 -19.02
C GLY A 165 -2.68 -33.72 -19.48
N ALA A 166 -1.37 -33.63 -19.26
CA ALA A 166 -0.42 -34.64 -19.72
C ALA A 166 -0.51 -35.92 -18.88
N ASN A 167 -0.16 -37.06 -19.46
CA ASN A 167 0.01 -38.31 -18.71
C ASN A 167 1.07 -39.22 -19.35
N ASN A 168 1.73 -40.02 -18.50
CA ASN A 168 2.75 -40.99 -18.91
C ASN A 168 2.27 -42.45 -18.84
N ASN A 169 0.96 -42.70 -18.88
CA ASN A 169 0.42 -44.06 -18.88
C ASN A 169 0.87 -44.81 -20.15
N PRO A 170 1.43 -46.04 -20.06
CA PRO A 170 1.99 -46.75 -21.22
C PRO A 170 1.02 -46.97 -22.38
N TYR A 171 -0.28 -47.09 -22.10
CA TYR A 171 -1.33 -47.33 -23.10
C TYR A 171 -1.94 -46.03 -23.64
N PHE A 172 -1.82 -44.94 -22.86
CA PHE A 172 -2.64 -43.73 -23.03
C PHE A 172 -1.83 -42.43 -22.98
N LYS A 173 -0.53 -42.52 -23.26
CA LYS A 173 0.43 -41.42 -23.17
C LYS A 173 -0.01 -40.19 -23.98
N VAL A 174 -0.10 -39.04 -23.32
CA VAL A 174 -0.47 -37.75 -23.91
C VAL A 174 0.44 -36.67 -23.36
N HIS A 175 0.92 -35.78 -24.23
CA HIS A 175 1.65 -34.57 -23.85
C HIS A 175 0.95 -33.28 -24.30
N ASP A 176 -0.14 -33.35 -25.05
CA ASP A 176 -0.86 -32.16 -25.51
C ASP A 176 -1.88 -31.74 -24.48
N VAL A 177 -1.61 -30.59 -23.86
CA VAL A 177 -2.31 -30.09 -22.67
C VAL A 177 -3.10 -28.87 -23.06
N ALA A 178 -4.40 -28.89 -22.80
CA ALA A 178 -5.26 -27.72 -22.99
C ALA A 178 -4.76 -26.56 -22.10
N PRO A 179 -4.74 -25.31 -22.59
CA PRO A 179 -4.34 -24.15 -21.79
C PRO A 179 -5.45 -23.79 -20.80
N VAL A 180 -5.65 -24.59 -19.76
CA VAL A 180 -6.76 -24.46 -18.80
C VAL A 180 -6.27 -24.20 -17.39
N THR A 181 -7.16 -23.68 -16.56
CA THR A 181 -6.97 -23.51 -15.13
C THR A 181 -8.14 -24.21 -14.44
N LEU A 182 -7.85 -25.11 -13.49
CA LEU A 182 -8.86 -25.91 -12.78
C LEU A 182 -8.87 -25.56 -11.29
N ARG A 183 -10.03 -25.68 -10.62
CA ARG A 183 -10.19 -25.72 -9.16
C ARG A 183 -11.44 -26.53 -8.80
N ASN A 184 -11.64 -26.83 -7.52
CA ASN A 184 -12.88 -27.44 -7.01
C ASN A 184 -13.30 -28.71 -7.79
N ILE A 185 -12.39 -29.69 -7.92
CA ILE A 185 -12.71 -30.97 -8.56
C ILE A 185 -13.54 -31.81 -7.57
N GLU A 186 -14.70 -32.26 -8.00
CA GLU A 186 -15.58 -33.17 -7.29
C GLU A 186 -15.88 -34.40 -8.14
N ILE A 187 -15.80 -35.59 -7.56
CA ILE A 187 -16.10 -36.86 -8.22
C ILE A 187 -17.08 -37.65 -7.36
N GLN A 188 -18.30 -37.80 -7.85
CA GLN A 188 -19.31 -38.72 -7.34
C GLN A 188 -19.19 -40.06 -8.08
N LEU A 189 -19.06 -41.16 -7.34
CA LEU A 189 -18.95 -42.53 -7.83
C LEU A 189 -19.92 -43.40 -7.02
N ASP A 190 -21.12 -43.61 -7.57
CA ASP A 190 -22.26 -44.19 -6.86
C ASP A 190 -22.54 -43.43 -5.54
N ASP A 191 -22.41 -44.07 -4.36
CA ASP A 191 -22.52 -43.42 -3.05
C ASP A 191 -21.26 -42.62 -2.62
N LEU A 192 -20.11 -42.81 -3.27
CA LEU A 192 -18.83 -42.23 -2.85
C LEU A 192 -18.63 -40.82 -3.44
N GLN A 193 -18.60 -39.81 -2.58
CA GLN A 193 -18.31 -38.41 -2.93
C GLN A 193 -16.86 -38.06 -2.56
N LEU A 194 -16.03 -37.66 -3.52
CA LEU A 194 -14.63 -37.24 -3.33
C LEU A 194 -14.42 -35.80 -3.83
N GLN A 195 -13.63 -35.00 -3.11
CA GLN A 195 -13.43 -33.58 -3.41
C GLN A 195 -11.97 -33.14 -3.23
N TRP A 196 -11.43 -32.43 -4.21
CA TRP A 196 -10.12 -31.79 -4.20
C TRP A 196 -10.29 -30.29 -4.53
N PRO A 197 -10.26 -29.39 -3.52
CA PRO A 197 -10.42 -27.94 -3.75
C PRO A 197 -9.34 -27.32 -4.65
N LEU A 198 -8.15 -27.93 -4.70
CA LEU A 198 -6.92 -27.40 -5.33
C LEU A 198 -6.47 -26.08 -4.68
N ASN A 199 -6.53 -25.97 -3.35
CA ASN A 199 -6.28 -24.75 -2.58
C ASN A 199 -4.89 -24.67 -1.94
N GLU A 200 -3.99 -25.57 -2.30
CA GLU A 200 -2.61 -25.64 -1.80
C GLU A 200 -1.79 -24.38 -2.18
N LYS A 201 -0.88 -23.99 -1.29
CA LYS A 201 0.01 -22.83 -1.49
C LYS A 201 1.16 -23.14 -2.45
N ALA A 202 1.66 -24.38 -2.43
CA ALA A 202 2.76 -24.90 -3.23
C ALA A 202 2.85 -26.43 -3.04
N GLY A 203 3.62 -27.12 -3.90
CA GLY A 203 3.94 -28.55 -3.76
C GLY A 203 3.42 -29.41 -4.91
N THR A 204 3.54 -30.73 -4.76
CA THR A 204 3.13 -31.74 -5.76
C THR A 204 2.02 -32.68 -5.27
N VAL A 205 1.65 -32.63 -3.99
CA VAL A 205 0.52 -33.40 -3.44
C VAL A 205 -0.74 -32.54 -3.52
N VAL A 206 -1.86 -33.18 -3.87
CA VAL A 206 -3.19 -32.55 -3.98
C VAL A 206 -4.12 -33.25 -3.00
N ASN A 207 -4.63 -32.54 -2.02
CA ASN A 207 -5.32 -33.13 -0.88
C ASN A 207 -6.79 -33.39 -1.19
N CYS A 208 -7.29 -34.55 -0.76
CA CYS A 208 -8.71 -34.89 -0.82
C CYS A 208 -9.37 -34.59 0.53
N ASN A 209 -10.55 -33.96 0.52
CA ASN A 209 -11.32 -33.68 1.75
C ASN A 209 -11.68 -34.98 2.51
N GLN A 210 -11.76 -36.10 1.81
CA GLN A 210 -12.08 -37.43 2.34
C GLN A 210 -10.84 -38.22 2.82
N GLY A 211 -9.65 -37.60 2.81
CA GLY A 211 -8.44 -38.10 3.46
C GLY A 211 -7.35 -38.62 2.53
N GLU A 212 -6.15 -38.83 3.11
CA GLU A 212 -4.88 -39.05 2.41
C GLU A 212 -4.89 -40.22 1.40
N ALA A 213 -5.72 -41.24 1.63
CA ALA A 213 -5.87 -42.38 0.73
C ALA A 213 -6.38 -42.03 -0.68
N TYR A 214 -6.97 -40.84 -0.83
CA TYR A 214 -7.48 -40.30 -2.10
C TYR A 214 -6.66 -39.10 -2.61
N ASN A 215 -5.52 -38.77 -1.99
CA ASN A 215 -4.69 -37.66 -2.43
C ASN A 215 -4.18 -37.86 -3.87
N GLY A 216 -4.26 -36.79 -4.65
CA GLY A 216 -3.73 -36.71 -6.01
C GLY A 216 -2.28 -36.23 -6.06
N ILE A 217 -1.71 -36.24 -7.26
CA ILE A 217 -0.37 -35.73 -7.55
C ILE A 217 -0.45 -34.73 -8.70
N VAL A 218 0.14 -33.54 -8.53
CA VAL A 218 0.38 -32.59 -9.62
C VAL A 218 1.87 -32.51 -9.94
N ASN A 219 2.18 -32.64 -11.23
CA ASN A 219 3.50 -32.43 -11.79
C ASN A 219 3.46 -31.19 -12.69
N ASN A 220 4.45 -30.30 -12.55
CA ASN A 220 4.59 -29.04 -13.31
C ASN A 220 3.39 -28.06 -13.26
N GLY A 221 2.42 -28.24 -12.36
CA GLY A 221 1.31 -27.29 -12.19
C GLY A 221 1.76 -25.93 -11.65
N ILE A 222 1.04 -24.87 -12.00
CA ILE A 222 1.23 -23.53 -11.44
C ILE A 222 0.08 -23.26 -10.45
N TRP A 223 0.36 -23.28 -9.16
CA TRP A 223 -0.63 -22.94 -8.14
C TRP A 223 -1.03 -21.46 -8.23
N LEU A 224 -2.32 -21.17 -8.35
CA LEU A 224 -2.82 -19.79 -8.45
C LEU A 224 -2.40 -18.95 -7.25
N HIS A 225 -2.38 -19.53 -6.04
CA HIS A 225 -1.90 -18.85 -4.83
C HIS A 225 -0.45 -18.33 -4.97
N GLU A 226 0.45 -19.06 -5.66
CA GLU A 226 1.82 -18.59 -5.86
C GLU A 226 1.85 -17.35 -6.77
N VAL A 227 1.21 -17.41 -7.94
CA VAL A 227 1.32 -16.35 -8.97
C VAL A 227 0.42 -15.14 -8.72
N GLN A 228 -0.70 -15.31 -8.02
CA GLN A 228 -1.60 -14.21 -7.61
C GLN A 228 -1.08 -13.45 -6.38
N SER A 229 -0.05 -13.94 -5.69
CA SER A 229 0.55 -13.29 -4.52
C SER A 229 1.98 -12.77 -4.74
N LYS A 230 2.52 -12.87 -5.96
CA LYS A 230 3.96 -12.66 -6.21
C LYS A 230 4.22 -11.87 -7.49
N TRP A 231 4.64 -10.62 -7.34
CA TRP A 231 5.18 -9.80 -8.42
C TRP A 231 6.45 -10.43 -9.01
N GLU A 232 6.42 -10.74 -10.30
CA GLU A 232 7.56 -11.21 -11.09
C GLU A 232 8.22 -10.04 -11.82
N LYS A 233 9.55 -9.91 -11.75
CA LYS A 233 10.30 -8.88 -12.50
C LYS A 233 10.53 -9.32 -13.95
N ILE A 234 9.49 -9.16 -14.79
CA ILE A 234 9.50 -9.54 -16.21
C ILE A 234 10.44 -8.69 -17.09
N GLY A 235 10.96 -7.56 -16.62
CA GLY A 235 11.89 -6.76 -17.43
C GLY A 235 12.62 -5.62 -16.71
N SER A 236 13.76 -5.26 -17.29
CA SER A 236 14.50 -4.02 -16.99
C SER A 236 15.19 -3.53 -18.27
N ARG A 237 15.16 -2.23 -18.52
CA ARG A 237 15.77 -1.60 -19.72
C ARG A 237 16.13 -0.14 -19.44
N ARG A 238 17.25 0.34 -19.99
CA ARG A 238 17.50 1.78 -20.12
C ARG A 238 16.94 2.25 -21.47
N ILE A 239 16.07 3.25 -21.44
CA ILE A 239 15.43 3.87 -22.61
C ILE A 239 15.89 5.33 -22.74
N ASP A 240 15.74 5.91 -23.91
CA ASP A 240 16.12 7.31 -24.17
C ASP A 240 14.93 8.27 -24.03
N GLY A 241 15.18 9.45 -23.46
CA GLY A 241 14.12 10.36 -23.02
C GLY A 241 13.22 9.73 -21.95
N SER A 242 11.94 10.09 -21.94
CA SER A 242 10.91 9.44 -21.12
C SER A 242 9.67 9.00 -21.90
N LEU A 243 9.79 8.79 -23.22
CA LEU A 243 8.70 8.25 -24.02
C LEU A 243 8.55 6.75 -23.72
N PHE A 244 7.53 6.44 -22.93
CA PHE A 244 7.02 5.10 -22.67
C PHE A 244 5.49 5.15 -22.73
N TYR A 245 4.89 4.20 -23.45
CA TYR A 245 3.44 4.02 -23.54
C TYR A 245 3.10 2.53 -23.40
N PHE A 246 2.13 2.20 -22.57
CA PHE A 246 1.58 0.84 -22.45
C PHE A 246 0.19 0.81 -23.09
N ASP A 247 0.03 -0.13 -24.01
CA ASP A 247 -1.20 -0.39 -24.77
C ASP A 247 -1.97 -1.51 -24.07
N GLU A 248 -3.01 -1.12 -23.32
CA GLU A 248 -3.86 -2.01 -22.52
C GLU A 248 -4.74 -2.95 -23.38
N GLU A 249 -4.94 -2.64 -24.66
CA GLU A 249 -5.75 -3.46 -25.57
C GLU A 249 -4.91 -4.56 -26.23
N ASN A 250 -3.70 -4.23 -26.71
CA ASN A 250 -2.82 -5.17 -27.42
C ASN A 250 -1.81 -5.87 -26.50
N SER A 251 -1.72 -5.48 -25.23
CA SER A 251 -0.71 -5.94 -24.25
C SER A 251 0.75 -5.69 -24.70
N ASP A 252 0.94 -4.57 -25.41
CA ASP A 252 2.20 -4.12 -25.98
C ASP A 252 2.71 -2.88 -25.21
N TYR A 253 4.02 -2.62 -25.26
CA TYR A 253 4.57 -1.32 -24.88
C TYR A 253 5.49 -0.72 -25.94
N TYR A 254 5.47 0.60 -26.01
CA TYR A 254 6.25 1.40 -26.94
C TYR A 254 7.31 2.19 -26.17
N PHE A 255 8.55 2.19 -26.66
CA PHE A 255 9.68 2.86 -26.01
C PHE A 255 10.71 3.37 -27.01
N MET A 256 11.47 4.39 -26.60
CA MET A 256 12.57 4.98 -27.38
C MET A 256 13.93 4.41 -27.00
N ASN A 257 14.77 4.12 -27.99
CA ASN A 257 16.19 3.76 -27.80
C ASN A 257 16.98 4.08 -29.07
N ASN A 258 18.09 4.82 -28.98
CA ASN A 258 18.91 5.25 -30.12
C ASN A 258 18.07 5.88 -31.26
N ASP A 259 17.32 6.96 -30.96
CA ASP A 259 16.48 7.71 -31.91
C ASP A 259 15.47 6.85 -32.71
N THR A 260 15.11 5.69 -32.14
CA THR A 260 14.24 4.69 -32.75
C THR A 260 13.11 4.32 -31.80
N LEU A 261 11.88 4.33 -32.31
CA LEU A 261 10.68 3.86 -31.62
C LEU A 261 10.55 2.36 -31.84
N TYR A 262 10.52 1.62 -30.74
CA TYR A 262 10.28 0.19 -30.69
C TYR A 262 8.91 -0.11 -30.08
N ARG A 263 8.30 -1.21 -30.51
CA ARG A 263 7.17 -1.89 -29.85
C ARG A 263 7.66 -3.21 -29.28
N LYS A 264 7.17 -3.64 -28.12
CA LYS A 264 7.37 -5.00 -27.63
C LYS A 264 6.09 -5.47 -26.93
N GLY A 265 5.54 -6.58 -27.40
CA GLY A 265 4.53 -7.31 -26.64
C GLY A 265 5.11 -7.85 -25.34
N MET A 266 4.33 -7.81 -24.25
CA MET A 266 4.78 -8.34 -22.96
C MET A 266 5.21 -9.82 -23.04
N TYR A 267 4.64 -10.57 -24.00
CA TYR A 267 4.91 -11.99 -24.26
C TYR A 267 5.87 -12.26 -25.44
N GLN A 268 6.45 -11.22 -26.06
CA GLN A 268 7.45 -11.37 -27.13
C GLN A 268 8.86 -11.31 -26.55
N GLU A 269 9.79 -12.16 -26.98
CA GLU A 269 11.21 -12.04 -26.58
C GLU A 269 11.81 -10.69 -27.01
N LYS A 270 11.68 -10.40 -28.30
CA LYS A 270 12.36 -9.32 -29.03
C LYS A 270 11.40 -8.16 -29.24
N ALA A 271 11.95 -6.96 -29.31
CA ALA A 271 11.20 -5.76 -29.67
C ALA A 271 11.16 -5.62 -31.20
N GLU A 272 9.99 -5.24 -31.71
CA GLU A 272 9.74 -4.90 -33.10
C GLU A 272 10.14 -3.44 -33.38
N TYR A 273 10.67 -3.21 -34.58
CA TYR A 273 10.97 -1.87 -35.09
C TYR A 273 9.69 -1.18 -35.61
N ILE A 274 9.39 0.02 -35.11
CA ILE A 274 8.28 0.83 -35.64
C ILE A 274 8.80 1.90 -36.61
N LEU A 275 9.71 2.79 -36.15
CA LEU A 275 10.32 3.83 -36.98
C LEU A 275 11.60 4.43 -36.35
N THR A 276 12.49 4.95 -37.19
CA THR A 276 13.62 5.84 -36.83
C THR A 276 13.40 7.19 -37.52
N GLY A 277 13.90 8.29 -36.92
CA GLY A 277 13.89 9.61 -37.55
C GLY A 277 14.41 10.71 -36.63
N ASN A 278 14.28 11.97 -37.03
CA ASN A 278 14.60 13.12 -36.19
C ASN A 278 13.29 13.82 -35.77
N TYR A 279 12.61 13.25 -34.77
CA TYR A 279 11.35 13.76 -34.25
C TYR A 279 11.60 14.64 -33.01
N PRO A 280 10.89 15.77 -32.83
CA PRO A 280 11.20 16.78 -31.79
C PRO A 280 11.10 16.27 -30.34
N PHE A 281 10.35 15.19 -30.12
CA PHE A 281 10.17 14.54 -28.83
C PHE A 281 11.15 13.38 -28.55
N PHE A 282 12.06 13.07 -29.47
CA PHE A 282 13.07 12.04 -29.26
C PHE A 282 14.11 12.49 -28.22
N ASN A 283 14.48 11.56 -27.34
CA ASN A 283 15.36 11.76 -26.19
C ASN A 283 14.92 12.87 -25.20
N ASP A 284 13.68 13.36 -25.29
CA ASP A 284 13.13 14.34 -24.34
C ASP A 284 12.80 13.65 -23.01
N PRO A 285 13.42 14.04 -21.87
CA PRO A 285 13.19 13.42 -20.56
C PRO A 285 11.90 13.90 -19.87
N ASN A 286 11.13 14.80 -20.49
CA ASN A 286 9.89 15.38 -19.96
C ASN A 286 8.64 15.10 -20.80
N ILE A 287 8.79 14.56 -22.03
CA ILE A 287 7.66 14.12 -22.85
C ILE A 287 6.75 13.13 -22.10
N ARG A 288 5.44 13.34 -22.21
CA ARG A 288 4.38 12.46 -21.73
C ARG A 288 3.64 11.86 -22.93
N VAL A 289 3.06 10.69 -22.71
CA VAL A 289 2.21 9.98 -23.69
C VAL A 289 0.90 9.61 -23.02
N VAL A 290 -0.21 9.85 -23.71
CA VAL A 290 -1.54 9.35 -23.34
C VAL A 290 -2.25 8.81 -24.57
N GLU A 291 -3.09 7.80 -24.41
CA GLU A 291 -3.98 7.35 -25.48
C GLU A 291 -5.03 8.43 -25.78
N SER A 292 -5.29 8.67 -27.07
CA SER A 292 -6.36 9.55 -27.55
C SER A 292 -7.56 8.72 -28.00
N GLN A 293 -7.29 7.77 -28.90
CA GLN A 293 -8.21 6.77 -29.46
C GLN A 293 -7.39 5.52 -29.82
N LYS A 294 -8.05 4.45 -30.26
CA LYS A 294 -7.36 3.28 -30.81
C LYS A 294 -6.42 3.68 -31.96
N ASP A 295 -5.21 3.14 -31.96
CA ASP A 295 -4.08 3.51 -32.85
C ASP A 295 -3.61 5.00 -32.78
N GLU A 296 -4.14 5.88 -31.90
CA GLU A 296 -3.72 7.30 -31.77
C GLU A 296 -3.29 7.66 -30.33
N VAL A 297 -2.08 8.20 -30.18
CA VAL A 297 -1.58 8.77 -28.92
C VAL A 297 -1.34 10.28 -29.02
N ILE A 298 -1.53 10.99 -27.91
CA ILE A 298 -1.11 12.38 -27.75
C ILE A 298 0.24 12.41 -27.03
N LEU A 299 1.21 13.07 -27.64
CA LEU A 299 2.56 13.30 -27.13
C LEU A 299 2.67 14.76 -26.70
N TYR A 300 3.10 15.06 -25.48
CA TYR A 300 3.20 16.46 -25.03
C TYR A 300 4.30 16.75 -24.01
N ASN A 301 4.85 17.97 -24.05
CA ASN A 301 5.79 18.52 -23.07
C ASN A 301 5.39 19.98 -22.74
N LEU A 302 4.80 20.16 -21.55
CA LEU A 302 4.27 21.44 -21.07
C LEU A 302 5.34 22.52 -20.88
N PHE A 303 6.61 22.15 -20.67
CA PHE A 303 7.70 23.12 -20.55
C PHE A 303 8.03 23.81 -21.87
N LYS A 304 7.76 23.16 -23.00
CA LYS A 304 8.19 23.59 -24.34
C LYS A 304 7.09 24.10 -25.27
N ASP A 305 5.81 24.05 -24.87
CA ASP A 305 4.67 24.22 -25.80
C ASP A 305 4.70 23.20 -26.96
N GLU A 306 5.08 21.96 -26.65
CA GLU A 306 5.12 20.86 -27.58
C GLU A 306 3.91 19.94 -27.35
N PHE A 307 3.02 19.88 -28.34
CA PHE A 307 1.84 19.03 -28.35
C PHE A 307 1.71 18.39 -29.74
N PHE A 308 1.53 17.08 -29.80
CA PHE A 308 1.39 16.34 -31.05
C PHE A 308 0.34 15.23 -30.93
N LYS A 309 -0.40 14.99 -32.01
CA LYS A 309 -1.07 13.71 -32.25
C LYS A 309 -0.14 12.82 -33.06
N PHE A 310 -0.01 11.56 -32.66
CA PHE A 310 0.77 10.55 -33.38
C PHE A 310 -0.08 9.28 -33.58
N ASN A 311 -0.25 8.87 -34.84
CA ASN A 311 -0.95 7.63 -35.17
C ASN A 311 0.06 6.49 -35.31
N LEU A 312 -0.08 5.46 -34.46
CA LEU A 312 0.84 4.32 -34.35
C LEU A 312 0.91 3.50 -35.65
N LYS A 313 -0.19 3.47 -36.42
CA LYS A 313 -0.39 2.61 -37.59
C LYS A 313 0.01 3.28 -38.90
N SER A 314 -0.46 4.50 -39.15
CA SER A 314 -0.07 5.30 -40.33
C SER A 314 1.29 5.98 -40.15
N LYS A 315 1.81 6.03 -38.92
CA LYS A 315 3.09 6.67 -38.53
C LYS A 315 3.11 8.18 -38.80
N GLN A 316 1.93 8.79 -38.96
CA GLN A 316 1.76 10.23 -39.16
C GLN A 316 1.83 10.98 -37.83
N LEU A 317 2.47 12.15 -37.87
CA LEU A 317 2.55 13.10 -36.75
C LEU A 317 1.91 14.42 -37.17
N VAL A 318 1.05 14.98 -36.31
CA VAL A 318 0.51 16.34 -36.45
C VAL A 318 0.90 17.15 -35.20
N LYS A 319 1.60 18.27 -35.37
CA LYS A 319 1.86 19.22 -34.28
C LYS A 319 0.66 20.15 -34.10
N ALA A 320 0.19 20.29 -32.87
CA ALA A 320 -0.70 21.38 -32.47
C ALA A 320 0.13 22.53 -31.89
N ASN A 321 -0.19 23.77 -32.24
CA ASN A 321 0.53 24.96 -31.79
C ASN A 321 -0.21 25.60 -30.61
N ILE A 322 0.06 25.10 -29.40
CA ILE A 322 -0.69 25.44 -28.18
C ILE A 322 0.26 26.03 -27.14
N HIS A 323 -0.03 27.23 -26.65
CA HIS A 323 0.69 27.84 -25.53
C HIS A 323 0.09 27.39 -24.20
N PHE A 324 0.91 26.80 -23.33
CA PHE A 324 0.52 26.39 -21.98
C PHE A 324 1.10 27.38 -20.94
N PRO A 325 0.28 28.10 -20.16
CA PRO A 325 0.79 29.12 -19.24
C PRO A 325 1.48 28.54 -17.99
N HIS A 326 0.93 27.46 -17.41
CA HIS A 326 1.30 26.95 -16.08
C HIS A 326 2.50 25.99 -16.07
N LYS A 327 3.50 26.29 -16.91
CA LYS A 327 4.63 25.38 -17.22
C LYS A 327 5.42 24.95 -15.98
N LYS A 328 5.64 25.87 -15.03
CA LYS A 328 6.60 25.71 -13.94
C LYS A 328 6.08 24.92 -12.72
N SER A 329 4.77 24.70 -12.63
CA SER A 329 4.10 24.07 -11.47
C SER A 329 3.37 22.75 -11.84
N THR A 330 3.77 22.11 -12.94
CA THR A 330 3.11 20.90 -13.47
C THR A 330 4.02 19.67 -13.54
N ILE A 331 5.10 19.57 -12.76
CA ILE A 331 5.84 18.30 -12.62
C ILE A 331 4.95 17.32 -11.84
N GLN A 332 4.89 16.05 -12.25
CA GLN A 332 4.01 15.02 -11.64
C GLN A 332 2.48 15.32 -11.68
N HIS A 333 2.00 16.14 -12.63
CA HIS A 333 0.57 16.28 -12.92
C HIS A 333 -0.11 14.95 -13.30
N MET A 334 -1.44 14.86 -13.12
CA MET A 334 -2.26 13.82 -13.77
C MET A 334 -2.76 14.30 -15.14
N SER A 335 -3.09 13.35 -16.01
CA SER A 335 -3.58 13.63 -17.36
C SER A 335 -4.43 12.48 -17.89
N TRP A 336 -5.52 12.82 -18.59
CA TRP A 336 -6.40 11.86 -19.27
C TRP A 336 -7.00 12.49 -20.53
N VAL A 337 -7.63 11.67 -21.37
CA VAL A 337 -8.28 12.16 -22.59
C VAL A 337 -9.76 11.77 -22.57
N ASN A 338 -10.63 12.75 -22.78
CA ASN A 338 -12.04 12.49 -23.07
C ASN A 338 -12.13 11.89 -24.48
N LYS A 339 -12.28 10.56 -24.58
CA LYS A 339 -12.27 9.81 -25.85
C LYS A 339 -13.37 10.23 -26.83
N LYS A 340 -14.45 10.87 -26.38
CA LYS A 340 -15.55 11.36 -27.24
C LYS A 340 -15.13 12.53 -28.12
N ASN A 341 -14.31 13.44 -27.57
CA ASN A 341 -13.89 14.67 -28.25
C ASN A 341 -12.38 14.69 -28.58
N SER A 342 -11.59 13.75 -28.06
CA SER A 342 -10.11 13.78 -28.06
C SER A 342 -9.50 14.99 -27.33
N GLU A 343 -10.17 15.44 -26.27
CA GLU A 343 -9.74 16.57 -25.44
C GLU A 343 -8.82 16.06 -24.32
N LEU A 344 -7.59 16.60 -24.24
CA LEU A 344 -6.63 16.30 -23.18
C LEU A 344 -6.92 17.17 -21.95
N TYR A 345 -7.19 16.51 -20.83
CA TYR A 345 -7.34 17.14 -19.52
C TYR A 345 -6.05 16.96 -18.72
N ILE A 346 -5.64 18.02 -18.01
CA ILE A 346 -4.43 18.04 -17.18
C ILE A 346 -4.81 18.68 -15.84
N PHE A 347 -4.46 18.04 -14.72
CA PHE A 347 -4.69 18.58 -13.38
C PHE A 347 -3.49 18.35 -12.46
N GLY A 348 -3.32 19.28 -11.53
CA GLY A 348 -2.33 19.16 -10.47
C GLY A 348 -0.89 19.25 -10.95
N GLY A 349 0.01 18.71 -10.13
CA GLY A 349 1.45 18.80 -10.29
C GLY A 349 2.09 19.80 -9.33
N TYR A 350 3.40 19.94 -9.43
CA TYR A 350 4.26 20.70 -8.53
C TYR A 350 5.43 21.36 -9.28
N GLY A 351 5.96 22.43 -8.71
CA GLY A 351 7.23 23.05 -9.09
C GLY A 351 7.23 24.52 -8.69
N ASN A 352 8.40 25.18 -8.70
CA ASN A 352 8.54 26.55 -8.19
C ASN A 352 8.03 26.73 -6.73
N TYR A 353 8.14 25.70 -5.88
CA TYR A 353 7.63 25.66 -4.50
C TYR A 353 6.09 25.78 -4.39
N GLU A 354 5.36 25.50 -5.47
CA GLU A 354 3.89 25.51 -5.53
C GLU A 354 3.33 24.22 -6.14
N TYR A 355 2.30 23.66 -5.51
CA TYR A 355 1.39 22.66 -6.07
C TYR A 355 0.31 23.36 -6.90
N SER A 356 0.03 22.82 -8.08
CA SER A 356 -1.08 23.29 -8.91
C SER A 356 -2.41 22.71 -8.41
N GLY A 357 -3.46 23.53 -8.42
CA GLY A 357 -4.86 23.11 -8.34
C GLY A 357 -5.64 23.39 -9.63
N ILE A 358 -4.94 23.63 -10.73
CA ILE A 358 -5.53 24.15 -11.96
C ILE A 358 -5.90 22.97 -12.87
N LEU A 359 -7.19 22.86 -13.20
CA LEU A 359 -7.67 21.95 -14.24
C LEU A 359 -7.59 22.66 -15.60
N SER A 360 -6.74 22.14 -16.47
CA SER A 360 -6.53 22.63 -17.84
C SER A 360 -7.17 21.69 -18.85
N LYS A 361 -7.81 22.24 -19.88
CA LYS A 361 -8.28 21.50 -21.05
C LYS A 361 -7.51 21.93 -22.29
N VAL A 362 -7.05 20.95 -23.07
CA VAL A 362 -6.24 21.13 -24.27
C VAL A 362 -6.89 20.37 -25.42
N ASP A 363 -7.30 21.09 -26.46
CA ASP A 363 -7.86 20.50 -27.68
C ASP A 363 -6.82 20.59 -28.81
N LEU A 364 -6.33 19.44 -29.27
CA LEU A 364 -5.32 19.37 -30.34
C LEU A 364 -5.92 19.48 -31.74
N ASN A 365 -7.24 19.35 -31.91
CA ASN A 365 -7.93 19.56 -33.18
C ASN A 365 -8.18 21.07 -33.40
N GLU A 366 -8.66 21.78 -32.37
CA GLU A 366 -8.78 23.24 -32.37
C GLU A 366 -7.42 23.96 -32.21
N SER A 367 -6.38 23.26 -31.74
CA SER A 367 -5.15 23.85 -31.18
C SER A 367 -5.43 24.90 -30.09
N SER A 368 -6.35 24.59 -29.16
CA SER A 368 -6.79 25.52 -28.11
C SER A 368 -6.45 25.05 -26.69
N TYR A 369 -6.04 25.99 -25.83
CA TYR A 369 -5.93 25.82 -24.38
C TYR A 369 -7.07 26.58 -23.70
N LYS A 370 -7.74 25.95 -22.74
CA LYS A 370 -8.80 26.55 -21.92
C LYS A 370 -8.63 26.09 -20.48
N GLU A 371 -8.35 27.03 -19.57
CA GLU A 371 -8.46 26.78 -18.14
C GLU A 371 -9.94 26.59 -17.76
N ILE A 372 -10.23 25.61 -16.90
CA ILE A 372 -11.60 25.30 -16.49
C ILE A 372 -11.67 25.03 -14.99
N ASN A 373 -12.65 25.62 -14.33
CA ASN A 373 -12.92 25.32 -12.92
C ASN A 373 -13.73 24.03 -12.80
N PHE A 374 -13.44 23.24 -11.77
CA PHE A 374 -14.36 22.24 -11.23
C PHE A 374 -15.67 22.90 -10.77
N LYS A 375 -16.76 22.13 -10.77
CA LYS A 375 -18.04 22.49 -10.14
C LYS A 375 -18.36 21.47 -9.06
N GLY A 376 -18.94 21.89 -7.93
CA GLY A 376 -19.17 20.99 -6.81
C GLY A 376 -17.96 20.95 -5.88
N ASP A 377 -17.51 19.76 -5.51
CA ASP A 377 -16.47 19.59 -4.48
C ASP A 377 -15.07 19.96 -5.01
N ILE A 378 -14.36 20.82 -4.28
CA ILE A 378 -13.05 21.34 -4.71
C ILE A 378 -11.95 20.34 -4.34
N ILE A 379 -11.18 19.89 -5.33
CA ILE A 379 -9.94 19.14 -5.12
C ILE A 379 -8.82 20.12 -4.79
N SER A 380 -8.18 19.98 -3.62
CA SER A 380 -7.06 20.84 -3.21
C SER A 380 -5.83 20.69 -4.11
N PRO A 381 -5.01 21.74 -4.30
CA PRO A 381 -3.76 21.68 -5.07
C PRO A 381 -2.81 20.56 -4.64
N ARG A 382 -2.35 19.73 -5.59
CA ARG A 382 -1.59 18.50 -5.30
C ARG A 382 -0.86 17.88 -6.50
N TYR A 383 0.14 17.06 -6.22
CA TYR A 383 0.80 16.14 -7.17
C TYR A 383 0.72 14.67 -6.71
N PHE A 384 1.19 13.73 -7.53
CA PHE A 384 1.17 12.28 -7.24
C PHE A 384 -0.21 11.67 -6.92
N SER A 385 -1.30 12.31 -7.37
CA SER A 385 -2.64 11.72 -7.38
C SER A 385 -2.79 10.67 -8.48
N GLY A 386 -3.62 9.66 -8.22
CA GLY A 386 -3.97 8.62 -9.19
C GLY A 386 -5.28 8.92 -9.91
N ILE A 387 -5.41 8.49 -11.16
CA ILE A 387 -6.65 8.58 -11.94
C ILE A 387 -7.00 7.24 -12.61
N GLY A 388 -8.29 6.88 -12.60
CA GLY A 388 -8.81 5.69 -13.26
C GLY A 388 -10.25 5.88 -13.73
N GLN A 389 -10.60 5.29 -14.86
CA GLN A 389 -11.94 5.40 -15.42
C GLN A 389 -12.93 4.56 -14.60
N ALA A 390 -14.04 5.17 -14.16
CA ALA A 390 -15.11 4.47 -13.45
C ALA A 390 -16.21 4.01 -14.41
N THR A 391 -16.68 4.89 -15.29
CA THR A 391 -17.61 4.58 -16.39
C THR A 391 -17.34 5.50 -17.60
N SER A 392 -18.14 5.42 -18.66
CA SER A 392 -17.97 6.29 -19.83
C SER A 392 -18.23 7.76 -19.48
N GLY A 393 -17.18 8.59 -19.55
CA GLY A 393 -17.23 10.02 -19.17
C GLY A 393 -17.09 10.31 -17.67
N HIS A 394 -16.82 9.31 -16.83
CA HIS A 394 -16.58 9.48 -15.39
C HIS A 394 -15.18 9.00 -15.00
N GLN A 395 -14.40 9.87 -14.37
CA GLN A 395 -13.05 9.58 -13.88
C GLN A 395 -13.00 9.64 -12.36
N TYR A 396 -12.42 8.62 -11.74
CA TYR A 396 -12.11 8.63 -10.32
C TYR A 396 -10.69 9.19 -10.10
N ILE A 397 -10.61 10.22 -9.27
CA ILE A 397 -9.37 10.89 -8.86
C ILE A 397 -9.12 10.56 -7.39
N PHE A 398 -7.96 9.95 -7.08
CA PHE A 398 -7.61 9.52 -5.73
C PHE A 398 -6.31 10.14 -5.20
N GLY A 399 -6.41 10.70 -4.00
CA GLY A 399 -5.30 11.03 -3.11
C GLY A 399 -4.24 11.98 -3.69
N GLY A 400 -2.97 11.71 -3.39
CA GLY A 400 -1.82 12.56 -3.74
C GLY A 400 -1.40 13.51 -2.61
N TYR A 401 -0.34 14.29 -2.83
CA TYR A 401 0.30 15.12 -1.81
C TYR A 401 0.25 16.60 -2.20
N GLY A 402 0.01 17.49 -1.23
CA GLY A 402 -0.06 18.94 -1.47
C GLY A 402 -0.77 19.70 -0.35
N SER A 403 -0.89 21.02 -0.48
CA SER A 403 -1.51 21.90 0.52
C SER A 403 -2.77 22.58 -0.01
N ILE A 404 -3.73 22.90 0.87
CA ILE A 404 -4.98 23.60 0.53
C ILE A 404 -4.70 24.94 -0.19
N SER A 405 -3.60 25.61 0.15
CA SER A 405 -3.19 26.90 -0.42
C SER A 405 -2.44 26.82 -1.74
N GLY A 406 -2.02 25.63 -2.18
CA GLY A 406 -1.04 25.46 -3.26
C GLY A 406 0.40 25.72 -2.86
N LYS A 407 0.70 26.48 -1.80
CA LYS A 407 2.10 26.76 -1.42
C LYS A 407 2.74 25.61 -0.65
N GLN A 408 4.02 25.33 -0.91
CA GLN A 408 4.81 24.35 -0.17
C GLN A 408 5.04 24.78 1.29
N ILE A 409 5.28 26.07 1.54
CA ILE A 409 5.52 26.66 2.88
C ILE A 409 4.26 26.66 3.79
N ALA A 410 3.12 26.19 3.29
CA ALA A 410 1.93 25.97 4.12
C ALA A 410 2.03 24.62 4.85
N HIS A 411 0.90 23.96 5.11
CA HIS A 411 0.87 22.56 5.54
C HIS A 411 0.55 21.65 4.35
N PRO A 412 1.55 21.09 3.65
CA PRO A 412 1.33 20.02 2.69
C PRO A 412 1.15 18.69 3.42
N GLN A 413 0.26 17.85 2.89
CA GLN A 413 -0.10 16.57 3.49
C GLN A 413 -0.38 15.52 2.41
N ASN A 414 -0.26 14.25 2.79
CA ASN A 414 -0.90 13.15 2.06
C ASN A 414 -2.42 13.30 2.14
N ASN A 415 -3.10 13.12 1.01
CA ASN A 415 -4.55 13.14 0.93
C ASN A 415 -5.01 11.71 0.60
N TYR A 416 -6.08 11.27 1.26
CA TYR A 416 -6.67 9.94 1.09
C TYR A 416 -8.14 10.08 0.68
N ASP A 417 -8.44 11.00 -0.23
CA ASP A 417 -9.78 11.26 -0.73
C ASP A 417 -9.99 10.82 -2.17
N LEU A 418 -11.21 10.35 -2.45
CA LEU A 418 -11.67 9.90 -3.76
C LEU A 418 -12.78 10.83 -4.26
N PHE A 419 -12.62 11.33 -5.49
CA PHE A 419 -13.60 12.16 -6.19
C PHE A 419 -14.04 11.49 -7.50
N ASP A 420 -15.33 11.56 -7.80
CA ASP A 420 -15.88 11.32 -9.14
C ASP A 420 -15.86 12.64 -9.92
N PHE A 421 -15.40 12.60 -11.17
CA PHE A 421 -15.44 13.73 -12.11
C PHE A 421 -16.20 13.34 -13.38
N ASP A 422 -17.37 13.95 -13.59
CA ASP A 422 -18.10 13.88 -14.85
C ASP A 422 -17.52 14.88 -15.86
N GLU A 423 -16.94 14.34 -16.94
CA GLU A 423 -16.34 15.10 -18.04
C GLU A 423 -17.35 15.98 -18.79
N ASN A 424 -18.64 15.58 -18.82
CA ASN A 424 -19.69 16.24 -19.58
C ASN A 424 -20.16 17.52 -18.87
N THR A 425 -20.56 17.43 -17.60
CA THR A 425 -20.96 18.61 -16.82
C THR A 425 -19.78 19.39 -16.25
N ARG A 426 -18.60 18.76 -16.13
CA ARG A 426 -17.41 19.23 -15.39
C ARG A 426 -17.68 19.36 -13.88
N THR A 427 -18.42 18.40 -13.33
CA THR A 427 -18.77 18.37 -11.91
C THR A 427 -17.91 17.34 -11.17
N THR A 428 -17.28 17.76 -10.08
CA THR A 428 -16.65 16.90 -9.09
C THR A 428 -17.59 16.62 -7.93
N LYS A 429 -17.62 15.37 -7.49
CA LYS A 429 -18.29 14.93 -6.27
C LYS A 429 -17.31 14.12 -5.43
N LYS A 430 -17.15 14.45 -4.15
CA LYS A 430 -16.40 13.62 -3.20
C LYS A 430 -17.19 12.34 -2.91
N ILE A 431 -16.57 11.18 -3.13
CA ILE A 431 -17.20 9.87 -2.90
C ILE A 431 -16.86 9.35 -1.51
N ALA A 432 -15.56 9.39 -1.17
CA ALA A 432 -15.01 8.75 0.02
C ALA A 432 -13.78 9.51 0.54
N THR A 433 -13.40 9.24 1.78
CA THR A 433 -12.12 9.67 2.38
C THR A 433 -11.74 8.64 3.44
N TRP A 434 -10.54 8.07 3.32
CA TRP A 434 -9.99 7.12 4.28
C TRP A 434 -9.30 7.87 5.43
N GLU A 435 -9.25 7.26 6.61
CA GLU A 435 -8.56 7.84 7.75
C GLU A 435 -7.03 7.82 7.56
N THR A 436 -6.35 8.82 8.13
CA THR A 436 -4.88 8.89 8.13
C THR A 436 -4.33 7.87 9.12
N THR A 437 -3.67 6.84 8.59
CA THR A 437 -2.89 5.85 9.35
C THR A 437 -1.48 6.35 9.67
N ASP A 438 -0.76 5.65 10.56
CA ASP A 438 0.67 5.87 10.82
C ASP A 438 1.56 5.63 9.58
N GLU A 439 1.06 4.97 8.53
CA GLU A 439 1.73 4.82 7.24
C GLU A 439 1.35 5.97 6.28
N SER A 440 2.32 6.84 5.98
CA SER A 440 2.24 7.83 4.90
C SER A 440 2.41 7.18 3.52
N TYR A 441 1.52 7.51 2.57
CA TYR A 441 1.70 7.07 1.18
C TYR A 441 1.08 8.02 0.13
N ILE A 442 1.68 8.01 -1.06
CA ILE A 442 1.11 8.48 -2.32
C ILE A 442 0.81 7.26 -3.21
N VAL A 443 0.31 7.51 -4.43
CA VAL A 443 -0.17 6.46 -5.33
C VAL A 443 0.52 6.48 -6.70
N SER A 444 0.36 5.40 -7.46
CA SER A 444 0.65 5.36 -8.90
C SER A 444 -0.21 6.38 -9.66
N ARG A 445 0.28 6.88 -10.80
CA ARG A 445 -0.50 7.79 -11.69
C ARG A 445 -1.87 7.24 -12.06
N ASN A 446 -1.99 5.93 -12.09
CA ASN A 446 -3.21 5.22 -12.42
C ASN A 446 -3.71 4.41 -11.23
N ILE A 447 -5.03 4.37 -11.10
CA ILE A 447 -5.77 3.39 -10.28
C ILE A 447 -6.63 2.54 -11.21
N ILE A 448 -6.98 1.33 -10.80
CA ILE A 448 -7.89 0.44 -11.56
C ILE A 448 -9.18 0.32 -10.77
N VAL A 449 -10.31 0.74 -11.34
CA VAL A 449 -11.60 0.83 -10.65
C VAL A 449 -12.51 -0.32 -11.06
N ASP A 450 -13.06 -1.01 -10.06
CA ASP A 450 -14.19 -1.93 -10.21
C ASP A 450 -15.47 -1.23 -9.70
N THR A 451 -16.29 -0.75 -10.62
CA THR A 451 -17.57 -0.09 -10.31
C THR A 451 -18.72 -1.05 -10.03
N LEU A 452 -18.57 -2.37 -10.26
CA LEU A 452 -19.57 -3.37 -9.89
C LEU A 452 -19.46 -3.76 -8.42
N LYS A 453 -18.25 -3.69 -7.84
CA LYS A 453 -17.98 -3.97 -6.42
C LYS A 453 -17.62 -2.75 -5.57
N HIS A 454 -17.72 -1.54 -6.13
CA HIS A 454 -17.38 -0.30 -5.44
C HIS A 454 -15.95 -0.33 -4.82
N GLN A 455 -14.97 -0.77 -5.61
CA GLN A 455 -13.58 -1.00 -5.17
C GLN A 455 -12.57 -0.44 -6.18
N PHE A 456 -11.34 -0.18 -5.75
CA PHE A 456 -10.24 0.11 -6.68
C PHE A 456 -8.86 -0.34 -6.17
N LEU A 457 -7.94 -0.58 -7.10
CA LEU A 457 -6.53 -0.87 -6.83
C LEU A 457 -5.64 0.34 -7.07
N ALA A 458 -4.66 0.54 -6.18
CA ALA A 458 -3.54 1.47 -6.38
C ALA A 458 -2.21 0.82 -5.94
N LEU A 459 -1.11 1.14 -6.63
CA LEU A 459 0.23 0.92 -6.09
C LEU A 459 0.56 2.09 -5.16
N THR A 460 1.01 1.79 -3.94
CA THR A 460 1.22 2.76 -2.86
C THR A 460 2.67 2.73 -2.37
N TYR A 461 3.23 3.91 -2.07
CA TYR A 461 4.62 4.11 -1.67
C TYR A 461 4.77 5.44 -0.91
N ASP A 462 5.73 5.55 -0.01
CA ASP A 462 5.93 6.75 0.80
C ASP A 462 6.68 7.84 0.03
N ASN A 463 6.15 9.06 -0.05
CA ASN A 463 6.81 10.17 -0.76
C ASN A 463 7.99 10.81 0.00
N HIS A 464 8.26 10.39 1.24
CA HIS A 464 9.38 10.87 2.07
C HIS A 464 10.56 9.88 2.14
N VAL A 465 10.44 8.68 1.55
CA VAL A 465 11.44 7.61 1.66
C VAL A 465 12.10 7.29 0.30
N HIS A 466 13.42 7.43 0.22
CA HIS A 466 14.18 7.13 -1.01
C HIS A 466 14.29 5.62 -1.31
N LYS A 467 14.68 4.80 -0.33
CA LYS A 467 14.74 3.33 -0.45
C LYS A 467 13.37 2.73 -0.09
N ASN A 468 12.54 2.57 -1.11
CA ASN A 468 11.09 2.46 -0.93
C ASN A 468 10.56 1.04 -1.20
N ILE A 469 9.34 0.79 -0.76
CA ILE A 469 8.65 -0.51 -0.84
C ILE A 469 7.27 -0.25 -1.46
N LEU A 470 7.10 -0.65 -2.71
CA LEU A 470 5.85 -0.50 -3.44
C LEU A 470 4.87 -1.60 -3.01
N LYS A 471 3.68 -1.20 -2.56
CA LYS A 471 2.61 -2.07 -2.06
C LYS A 471 1.37 -1.93 -2.93
N LEU A 472 0.87 -3.02 -3.51
CA LEU A 472 -0.45 -3.02 -4.15
C LEU A 472 -1.52 -3.06 -3.06
N LYS A 473 -2.42 -2.08 -3.03
CA LYS A 473 -3.54 -2.01 -2.08
C LYS A 473 -4.87 -1.98 -2.81
N LEU A 474 -5.84 -2.77 -2.34
CA LEU A 474 -7.26 -2.60 -2.65
C LEU A 474 -7.87 -1.64 -1.63
N PHE A 475 -8.70 -0.74 -2.14
CA PHE A 475 -9.51 0.20 -1.39
C PHE A 475 -10.98 -0.12 -1.66
N ASP A 476 -11.76 -0.29 -0.60
CA ASP A 476 -13.20 -0.53 -0.66
C ASP A 476 -13.94 0.76 -0.33
N ILE A 477 -14.80 1.22 -1.25
CA ILE A 477 -15.39 2.57 -1.20
C ILE A 477 -16.56 2.63 -0.22
N GLU A 478 -17.25 1.51 0.05
CA GLU A 478 -18.41 1.47 0.95
C GLU A 478 -18.01 1.26 2.41
N SER A 479 -17.12 0.30 2.67
CA SER A 479 -16.63 0.00 4.02
C SER A 479 -15.47 0.90 4.48
N LEU A 480 -14.86 1.65 3.55
CA LEU A 480 -13.61 2.39 3.74
C LEU A 480 -12.45 1.51 4.24
N SER A 481 -12.52 0.20 4.00
CA SER A 481 -11.41 -0.71 4.31
C SER A 481 -10.29 -0.60 3.27
N VAL A 482 -9.06 -0.90 3.69
CA VAL A 482 -7.87 -0.93 2.83
C VAL A 482 -7.10 -2.20 3.14
N LYS A 483 -6.69 -2.94 2.10
CA LYS A 483 -5.90 -4.15 2.26
C LYS A 483 -4.76 -4.22 1.26
N THR A 484 -3.56 -4.49 1.77
CA THR A 484 -2.40 -4.83 0.93
C THR A 484 -2.58 -6.24 0.35
N ILE A 485 -2.31 -6.41 -0.94
CA ILE A 485 -2.36 -7.69 -1.65
C ILE A 485 -1.06 -7.95 -2.42
N ALA A 486 -0.75 -9.23 -2.61
CA ALA A 486 0.55 -9.71 -3.07
C ALA A 486 1.74 -9.27 -2.20
N ASN A 487 2.93 -9.75 -2.56
CA ASN A 487 4.20 -9.28 -2.01
C ASN A 487 4.50 -7.84 -2.44
N THR A 488 5.64 -7.32 -1.98
CA THR A 488 6.05 -5.93 -2.25
C THR A 488 7.20 -5.86 -3.24
N ILE A 489 7.33 -4.74 -3.95
CA ILE A 489 8.45 -4.48 -4.88
C ILE A 489 9.38 -3.43 -4.24
N PRO A 490 10.63 -3.76 -3.88
CA PRO A 490 11.61 -2.77 -3.44
C PRO A 490 12.10 -1.93 -4.63
N PHE A 491 12.18 -0.61 -4.48
CA PHE A 491 12.64 0.31 -5.54
C PHE A 491 13.26 1.60 -5.00
N GLU A 492 14.00 2.31 -5.85
CA GLU A 492 14.52 3.66 -5.57
C GLU A 492 13.50 4.71 -6.01
N PHE A 493 13.01 5.53 -5.07
CA PHE A 493 12.18 6.70 -5.32
C PHE A 493 13.06 7.96 -5.33
N ASN A 494 12.97 8.74 -6.42
CA ASN A 494 13.76 9.95 -6.66
C ASN A 494 12.83 11.15 -6.91
N ASP A 495 11.80 11.29 -6.07
CA ASP A 495 10.76 12.35 -6.14
C ASP A 495 10.28 12.59 -7.57
N THR A 496 10.43 13.80 -8.09
CA THR A 496 9.94 14.27 -9.38
C THR A 496 10.56 13.54 -10.58
N GLN A 497 11.67 12.81 -10.40
CA GLN A 497 12.33 12.00 -11.42
C GLN A 497 11.71 10.60 -11.56
N THR A 498 11.05 10.09 -10.53
CA THR A 498 10.40 8.77 -10.54
C THR A 498 8.96 8.88 -11.06
N THR A 499 8.47 7.84 -11.73
CA THR A 499 7.07 7.69 -12.12
C THR A 499 6.67 6.24 -11.95
N VAL A 500 5.63 5.98 -11.16
CA VAL A 500 5.00 4.67 -11.02
C VAL A 500 3.65 4.68 -11.75
N GLN A 501 3.39 3.68 -12.58
CA GLN A 501 2.07 3.40 -13.17
C GLN A 501 1.62 2.00 -12.77
N LEU A 502 0.31 1.85 -12.56
CA LEU A 502 -0.38 0.57 -12.43
C LEU A 502 -1.24 0.39 -13.69
N LYS A 503 -1.15 -0.76 -14.36
CA LYS A 503 -1.90 -1.06 -15.58
C LYS A 503 -2.56 -2.43 -15.47
N TYR A 504 -3.71 -2.60 -16.13
CA TYR A 504 -4.41 -3.88 -16.22
C TYR A 504 -4.51 -4.33 -17.68
N ASP A 505 -3.91 -5.48 -17.95
CA ASP A 505 -4.06 -6.25 -19.18
C ASP A 505 -5.29 -7.15 -19.01
N LYS A 506 -6.36 -6.77 -19.72
CA LYS A 506 -7.63 -7.52 -19.77
C LYS A 506 -7.52 -8.79 -20.62
N GLU A 507 -6.59 -8.83 -21.58
CA GLU A 507 -6.50 -9.92 -22.55
C GLU A 507 -5.91 -11.20 -21.93
N TYR A 508 -5.00 -11.07 -20.96
CA TYR A 508 -4.34 -12.18 -20.26
C TYR A 508 -4.49 -12.12 -18.74
N GLN A 509 -5.38 -11.26 -18.22
CA GLN A 509 -5.65 -11.05 -16.80
C GLN A 509 -4.37 -10.81 -15.98
N ARG A 510 -3.64 -9.72 -16.30
CA ARG A 510 -2.40 -9.35 -15.59
C ARG A 510 -2.38 -7.90 -15.14
N LEU A 511 -1.86 -7.68 -13.93
CA LEU A 511 -1.51 -6.36 -13.42
C LEU A 511 -0.04 -6.09 -13.73
N TYR A 512 0.28 -4.89 -14.20
CA TYR A 512 1.65 -4.45 -14.44
C TYR A 512 2.00 -3.25 -13.56
N ALA A 513 3.09 -3.37 -12.82
CA ALA A 513 3.73 -2.27 -12.11
C ALA A 513 4.92 -1.77 -12.95
N ILE A 514 4.81 -0.52 -13.41
CA ILE A 514 5.76 0.11 -14.34
C ILE A 514 6.47 1.23 -13.58
N ILE A 515 7.77 1.09 -13.37
CA ILE A 515 8.60 2.09 -12.70
C ILE A 515 9.54 2.73 -13.73
N LEU A 516 9.48 4.05 -13.84
CA LEU A 516 10.27 4.89 -14.74
C LEU A 516 11.11 5.86 -13.91
N ASN A 517 12.41 5.60 -13.76
CA ASN A 517 13.35 6.44 -13.03
C ASN A 517 14.22 7.24 -14.01
N ARG A 518 13.92 8.54 -14.15
CA ARG A 518 14.65 9.45 -15.06
C ARG A 518 16.05 9.73 -14.52
N LYS A 519 17.09 9.57 -15.35
CA LYS A 519 18.51 9.78 -15.01
C LYS A 519 19.17 10.53 -16.18
N GLY A 520 19.01 11.85 -16.21
CA GLY A 520 19.43 12.75 -17.30
C GLY A 520 18.58 12.58 -18.57
N LYS A 521 19.22 12.47 -19.74
CA LYS A 521 18.55 12.22 -21.04
C LYS A 521 18.06 10.76 -21.23
N LYS A 522 18.19 9.90 -20.22
CA LYS A 522 17.78 8.49 -20.29
C LYS A 522 16.87 8.15 -19.11
N THR A 523 15.93 7.23 -19.28
CA THR A 523 15.09 6.70 -18.21
C THR A 523 15.42 5.23 -17.97
N GLU A 524 15.47 4.83 -16.71
CA GLU A 524 15.54 3.42 -16.30
C GLU A 524 14.10 2.89 -16.14
N LEU A 525 13.72 1.97 -17.01
CA LEU A 525 12.44 1.28 -17.00
C LEU A 525 12.61 -0.06 -16.27
N ASN A 526 11.81 -0.28 -15.23
CA ASN A 526 11.64 -1.59 -14.59
C ASN A 526 10.17 -2.02 -14.72
N LEU A 527 9.96 -3.27 -15.13
CA LEU A 527 8.64 -3.87 -15.38
C LEU A 527 8.44 -5.07 -14.45
N PHE A 528 7.32 -5.08 -13.75
CA PHE A 528 6.86 -6.20 -12.93
C PHE A 528 5.45 -6.60 -13.34
N ALA A 529 5.15 -7.89 -13.29
CA ALA A 529 3.84 -8.46 -13.58
C ALA A 529 3.31 -9.22 -12.35
N LEU A 530 2.00 -9.16 -12.14
CA LEU A 530 1.26 -10.01 -11.20
C LEU A 530 0.13 -10.68 -11.98
N ASP A 531 0.11 -12.01 -11.98
CA ASP A 531 -0.88 -12.78 -12.72
C ASP A 531 -2.16 -12.89 -11.88
N VAL A 532 -3.29 -12.40 -12.41
CA VAL A 532 -4.60 -12.42 -11.72
C VAL A 532 -5.59 -13.36 -12.40
N THR A 533 -5.12 -14.32 -13.20
CA THR A 533 -5.94 -15.31 -13.91
C THR A 533 -7.03 -15.93 -13.02
N GLY A 534 -8.27 -15.94 -13.51
CA GLY A 534 -9.43 -16.48 -12.80
C GLY A 534 -9.94 -15.60 -11.68
N ASN A 535 -9.34 -14.45 -11.46
CA ASN A 535 -9.88 -13.43 -10.58
C ASN A 535 -10.10 -12.16 -11.41
N THR A 536 -11.30 -11.59 -11.32
CA THR A 536 -11.37 -10.13 -11.40
C THR A 536 -10.39 -9.60 -10.35
N TYR A 537 -9.67 -8.51 -10.63
CA TYR A 537 -8.64 -8.01 -9.71
C TYR A 537 -9.22 -7.58 -8.33
N SER A 538 -10.55 -7.57 -8.20
CA SER A 538 -11.34 -7.43 -6.97
C SER A 538 -11.76 -8.75 -6.31
N ASN A 539 -11.74 -9.91 -6.99
CA ASN A 539 -11.94 -11.24 -6.36
C ASN A 539 -10.77 -11.68 -5.48
N ILE A 540 -9.58 -11.08 -5.63
CA ILE A 540 -8.33 -11.46 -4.94
C ILE A 540 -8.50 -11.55 -3.39
N ILE A 541 -9.47 -10.82 -2.85
CA ILE A 541 -9.62 -10.60 -1.41
C ILE A 541 -10.59 -11.55 -0.71
N GLU A 542 -11.42 -12.34 -1.41
CA GLU A 542 -12.49 -13.12 -0.79
C GLU A 542 -12.01 -14.11 0.29
N LYS A 543 -12.07 -13.63 1.54
CA LYS A 543 -11.69 -14.23 2.83
C LYS A 543 -10.27 -14.81 2.87
N GLU A 544 -9.39 -14.24 3.70
CA GLU A 544 -8.46 -15.13 4.39
C GLU A 544 -9.32 -16.18 5.11
N VAL A 545 -9.07 -17.47 4.85
CA VAL A 545 -9.24 -18.44 5.92
C VAL A 545 -8.29 -17.96 7.01
N VAL A 546 -8.82 -17.72 8.22
CA VAL A 546 -8.02 -17.33 9.38
C VAL A 546 -6.82 -18.25 9.43
N THR A 547 -5.61 -17.68 9.32
CA THR A 547 -4.39 -18.46 9.40
C THR A 547 -4.37 -19.13 10.75
N ALA A 548 -4.37 -20.47 10.76
CA ALA A 548 -4.11 -21.26 11.95
C ALA A 548 -2.63 -21.14 12.35
N GLU A 549 -2.23 -19.92 12.72
CA GLU A 549 -1.34 -19.76 13.85
C GLU A 549 -2.06 -20.30 15.11
N ASN A 550 -1.29 -20.65 16.13
CA ASN A 550 -1.67 -21.69 17.08
C ASN A 550 -2.56 -21.20 18.22
N ASP A 551 -3.67 -20.54 17.87
CA ASP A 551 -4.66 -20.03 18.83
C ASP A 551 -5.39 -21.18 19.52
N GLN A 552 -5.29 -21.19 20.86
CA GLN A 552 -6.11 -22.06 21.70
C GLN A 552 -7.58 -21.66 21.50
N ILE A 553 -8.44 -22.61 21.17
CA ILE A 553 -9.89 -22.36 21.04
C ILE A 553 -10.38 -21.74 22.34
N ASP A 554 -10.84 -20.50 22.24
CA ASP A 554 -11.02 -19.65 23.40
C ASP A 554 -12.03 -20.27 24.38
N TRP A 555 -11.54 -20.60 25.59
CA TRP A 555 -12.28 -21.24 26.68
C TRP A 555 -13.60 -20.53 27.00
N ILE A 556 -13.69 -19.23 26.67
CA ILE A 556 -14.89 -18.41 26.76
C ILE A 556 -16.09 -18.97 25.97
N TYR A 557 -15.86 -19.65 24.83
CA TYR A 557 -16.93 -20.29 24.05
C TYR A 557 -17.52 -21.51 24.79
N TYR A 558 -16.68 -22.28 25.48
CA TYR A 558 -17.13 -23.38 26.33
C TYR A 558 -17.88 -22.86 27.58
N LEU A 559 -17.45 -21.73 28.16
CA LEU A 559 -18.19 -21.05 29.22
C LEU A 559 -19.56 -20.55 28.76
N ILE A 560 -19.65 -19.92 27.59
CA ILE A 560 -20.93 -19.47 27.00
C ILE A 560 -21.86 -20.65 26.77
N GLY A 561 -21.36 -21.76 26.21
CA GLY A 561 -22.12 -23.00 26.05
C GLY A 561 -22.64 -23.57 27.38
N ALA A 562 -21.78 -23.64 28.40
CA ALA A 562 -22.15 -24.09 29.75
C ALA A 562 -23.19 -23.17 30.40
N PHE A 563 -23.06 -21.85 30.25
CA PHE A 563 -23.99 -20.85 30.79
C PHE A 563 -25.38 -20.96 30.14
N VAL A 564 -25.45 -21.18 28.83
CA VAL A 564 -26.71 -21.42 28.10
C VAL A 564 -27.39 -22.72 28.56
N LEU A 565 -26.62 -23.78 28.82
CA LEU A 565 -27.13 -25.04 29.38
C LEU A 565 -27.68 -24.85 30.81
N VAL A 566 -26.98 -24.10 31.67
CA VAL A 566 -27.43 -23.79 33.04
C VAL A 566 -28.71 -22.94 33.01
N ILE A 567 -28.79 -21.91 32.17
CA ILE A 567 -30.01 -21.10 32.01
C ILE A 567 -31.17 -21.95 31.50
N SER A 568 -30.93 -22.84 30.53
CA SER A 568 -31.95 -23.75 30.01
C SER A 568 -32.46 -24.72 31.08
N PHE A 569 -31.56 -25.27 31.91
CA PHE A 569 -31.93 -26.12 33.04
C PHE A 569 -32.75 -25.35 34.11
N ILE A 570 -32.37 -24.11 34.43
CA ILE A 570 -33.10 -23.24 35.35
C ILE A 570 -34.50 -22.91 34.79
N LEU A 571 -34.62 -22.56 33.51
CA LEU A 571 -35.89 -22.26 32.85
C LEU A 571 -36.82 -23.49 32.83
N ILE A 572 -36.28 -24.69 32.53
CA ILE A 572 -37.03 -25.95 32.62
C ILE A 572 -37.52 -26.19 34.05
N LYS A 573 -36.65 -26.00 35.06
CA LYS A 573 -37.00 -26.20 36.47
C LYS A 573 -38.09 -25.23 36.95
N LEU A 574 -38.02 -23.96 36.54
CA LEU A 574 -39.03 -22.93 36.82
C LEU A 574 -40.36 -23.18 36.09
N PHE A 575 -40.33 -23.78 34.90
CA PHE A 575 -41.54 -24.16 34.17
C PHE A 575 -42.24 -25.36 34.83
N VAL A 576 -41.47 -26.33 35.34
CA VAL A 576 -41.99 -27.50 36.07
C VAL A 576 -42.50 -27.14 37.47
N SER A 577 -41.81 -26.25 38.21
CA SER A 577 -42.22 -25.89 39.59
C SER A 577 -43.44 -24.97 39.69
N ARG A 578 -44.00 -24.50 38.57
CA ARG A 578 -45.16 -23.59 38.54
C ARG A 578 -46.51 -24.26 38.81
N ASN A 579 -46.55 -25.57 39.04
CA ASN A 579 -47.80 -26.34 39.19
C ASN A 579 -48.00 -26.98 40.59
N THR A 580 -47.42 -26.40 41.64
CA THR A 580 -47.73 -26.74 43.05
C THR A 580 -48.00 -25.48 43.88
N LYS A 581 -49.03 -25.58 44.74
CA LYS A 581 -49.46 -24.58 45.75
C LYS A 581 -48.54 -24.65 47.00
N THR A 582 -48.61 -23.82 48.05
CA THR A 582 -49.58 -22.83 48.55
C THR A 582 -48.88 -21.84 49.52
N ASN A 583 -49.59 -20.81 50.02
CA ASN A 583 -49.47 -20.02 51.29
C ASN A 583 -48.24 -20.25 52.22
N GLU A 584 -47.65 -19.24 52.89
CA GLU A 584 -48.23 -18.42 53.98
C GLU A 584 -47.44 -17.09 54.27
N VAL A 585 -48.04 -16.18 55.04
CA VAL A 585 -47.55 -14.83 55.46
C VAL A 585 -48.20 -14.48 56.82
N PRO A 586 -47.47 -14.15 57.90
CA PRO A 586 -46.96 -12.79 58.21
C PRO A 586 -45.44 -12.80 58.60
N VAL A 587 -44.75 -11.91 59.35
CA VAL A 587 -45.02 -10.99 60.50
C VAL A 587 -44.19 -9.67 60.41
N GLN A 588 -44.41 -8.78 61.38
CA GLN A 588 -43.90 -7.44 61.73
C GLN A 588 -42.36 -7.38 62.01
N ASP A 589 -41.66 -6.23 62.00
CA ASP A 589 -41.94 -4.98 62.72
C ASP A 589 -41.71 -3.61 62.02
N LYS A 590 -42.21 -2.57 62.69
CA LYS A 590 -42.12 -1.10 62.48
C LYS A 590 -41.94 -0.44 63.89
N PRO A 591 -41.78 0.91 64.11
CA PRO A 591 -42.11 2.05 63.24
C PRO A 591 -41.23 3.35 63.31
N GLN A 592 -41.51 4.31 62.41
CA GLN A 592 -41.48 5.80 62.58
C GLN A 592 -40.13 6.51 62.96
N GLU A 593 -39.91 7.83 62.74
CA GLU A 593 -40.63 8.93 62.06
C GLU A 593 -39.61 9.91 61.40
N VAL A 594 -39.67 10.25 60.11
CA VAL A 594 -40.36 11.41 59.46
C VAL A 594 -39.84 12.82 59.86
N LYS A 595 -39.25 13.54 58.89
CA LYS A 595 -39.84 14.78 58.30
C LYS A 595 -39.14 15.23 56.99
N LYS A 596 -39.97 15.64 56.03
CA LYS A 596 -39.67 16.46 54.83
C LYS A 596 -40.13 17.92 55.14
N PRO A 597 -40.00 18.98 54.28
CA PRO A 597 -39.99 18.93 52.80
C PRO A 597 -39.08 19.95 52.03
N GLU A 598 -39.08 19.83 50.69
CA GLU A 598 -38.99 20.89 49.64
C GLU A 598 -37.72 21.82 49.56
N GLU A 599 -37.27 22.35 48.40
CA GLU A 599 -37.68 22.22 46.98
C GLU A 599 -36.54 22.58 45.98
N LYS A 600 -36.56 22.01 44.75
CA LYS A 600 -36.01 22.52 43.43
C LYS A 600 -34.48 22.85 43.32
N VAL A 601 -33.79 22.83 42.16
CA VAL A 601 -34.09 22.33 40.79
C VAL A 601 -32.77 21.96 40.04
N ILE A 602 -32.81 20.82 39.34
CA ILE A 602 -32.13 20.38 38.08
C ILE A 602 -30.94 21.22 37.52
N GLN A 603 -29.75 20.63 37.33
CA GLN A 603 -29.26 20.16 36.01
C GLN A 603 -27.94 19.35 36.04
N GLU A 604 -28.06 18.09 35.60
CA GLU A 604 -27.15 17.29 34.76
C GLU A 604 -25.62 17.42 34.88
N SER A 605 -25.01 16.36 35.44
CA SER A 605 -23.62 15.96 35.19
C SER A 605 -23.60 14.61 34.47
N ILE A 606 -22.78 14.46 33.42
CA ILE A 606 -22.52 13.18 32.75
C ILE A 606 -21.23 12.59 33.34
N PRO A 607 -21.26 11.42 33.99
CA PRO A 607 -20.06 10.75 34.50
C PRO A 607 -19.31 10.04 33.36
N ALA A 608 -17.98 10.15 33.36
CA ALA A 608 -17.15 9.21 32.62
C ALA A 608 -17.03 7.91 33.43
N VAL A 609 -17.23 6.76 32.78
CA VAL A 609 -16.98 5.44 33.37
C VAL A 609 -15.54 5.04 33.04
N THR A 610 -14.86 4.46 34.01
CA THR A 610 -13.48 3.96 33.91
C THR A 610 -13.42 2.67 33.10
N GLU A 611 -12.40 2.50 32.27
CA GLU A 611 -11.89 1.16 31.93
C GLU A 611 -10.57 0.94 32.68
N GLU A 612 -10.52 -0.15 33.43
CA GLU A 612 -9.32 -0.64 34.10
C GLU A 612 -8.54 -1.54 33.13
N LEU A 613 -7.22 -1.42 33.11
CA LEU A 613 -6.32 -2.43 32.54
C LEU A 613 -5.21 -2.70 33.55
N GLU A 614 -4.89 -3.98 33.69
CA GLU A 614 -4.21 -4.55 34.86
C GLU A 614 -2.70 -4.21 34.89
N GLU A 615 -2.16 -4.02 36.09
CA GLU A 615 -0.71 -3.91 36.30
C GLU A 615 -0.12 -5.31 36.49
N VAL A 616 1.01 -5.58 35.83
CA VAL A 616 1.85 -6.76 36.08
C VAL A 616 3.04 -6.33 36.95
N GLU A 617 3.28 -7.08 38.01
CA GLU A 617 4.24 -6.75 39.07
C GLU A 617 5.71 -6.77 38.60
N ALA A 618 6.51 -5.88 39.15
CA ALA A 618 7.97 -5.99 39.24
C ALA A 618 8.43 -5.36 40.57
N GLU A 619 9.20 -6.09 41.37
CA GLU A 619 9.42 -5.76 42.78
C GLU A 619 10.42 -4.62 43.06
N ASP A 620 10.28 -4.10 44.27
CA ASP A 620 10.94 -2.98 44.92
C ASP A 620 12.49 -2.98 44.89
N PHE A 621 13.07 -1.79 44.72
CA PHE A 621 14.40 -1.43 45.22
C PHE A 621 14.43 0.07 45.58
N MET A 622 13.84 0.44 46.71
CA MET A 622 13.98 1.78 47.28
C MET A 622 15.42 2.10 47.70
N GLU A 623 16.00 3.15 47.11
CA GLU A 623 17.05 3.94 47.74
C GLU A 623 16.69 5.44 47.61
N ASP A 624 16.84 6.21 48.69
CA ASP A 624 16.15 7.50 48.89
C ASP A 624 16.79 8.68 48.14
N ASN A 625 16.76 8.61 46.80
CA ASN A 625 17.00 9.73 45.91
C ASN A 625 15.66 10.28 45.39
N LYS A 626 15.41 11.57 45.58
CA LYS A 626 14.40 12.30 44.79
C LYS A 626 14.82 12.30 43.32
N MET A 627 14.32 11.33 42.56
CA MET A 627 14.56 11.26 41.12
C MET A 627 14.03 12.52 40.44
N THR A 628 14.97 13.35 39.98
CA THR A 628 14.68 14.57 39.23
C THR A 628 14.02 14.18 37.92
N SER A 629 12.82 14.72 37.66
CA SER A 629 12.13 14.50 36.39
C SER A 629 12.93 15.16 35.26
N VAL A 630 12.92 14.55 34.07
CA VAL A 630 13.82 14.94 32.97
C VAL A 630 13.03 15.30 31.73
N ILE A 631 13.18 16.54 31.27
CA ILE A 631 12.61 17.04 30.01
C ILE A 631 13.77 17.20 29.01
N ASN A 632 14.10 16.14 28.28
CA ASN A 632 15.20 16.14 27.33
C ASN A 632 14.70 16.29 25.89
N PHE A 633 15.23 17.28 25.17
CA PHE A 633 14.98 17.51 23.75
C PHE A 633 16.17 17.11 22.85
N PHE A 634 17.32 16.72 23.41
CA PHE A 634 18.51 16.30 22.65
C PHE A 634 18.46 14.78 22.40
N GLY A 635 18.41 14.39 21.13
CA GLY A 635 18.13 13.01 20.70
C GLY A 635 16.66 12.72 20.42
N GLY A 636 15.79 13.73 20.49
CA GLY A 636 14.35 13.63 20.28
C GLY A 636 13.56 14.15 21.49
N PHE A 637 12.24 13.97 21.46
CA PHE A 637 11.35 14.46 22.51
C PHE A 637 11.16 13.39 23.61
N ARG A 638 11.90 13.49 24.72
CA ARG A 638 11.88 12.53 25.83
C ARG A 638 11.51 13.19 27.16
N ILE A 639 10.48 12.68 27.82
CA ILE A 639 10.00 13.18 29.12
C ILE A 639 9.88 12.04 30.12
N ILE A 640 10.71 12.10 31.17
CA ILE A 640 10.66 11.22 32.33
C ILE A 640 9.93 11.93 33.46
N ASP A 641 8.92 11.29 34.04
CA ASP A 641 8.12 11.83 35.15
C ASP A 641 8.85 11.77 36.50
N GLN A 642 8.25 12.31 37.56
CA GLN A 642 8.85 12.35 38.91
C GLN A 642 9.01 10.97 39.56
N ASN A 643 8.47 9.91 38.95
CA ASN A 643 8.55 8.52 39.39
C ASN A 643 9.53 7.69 38.51
N GLY A 644 10.21 8.33 37.55
CA GLY A 644 11.10 7.65 36.60
C GLY A 644 10.41 7.05 35.37
N LYS A 645 9.09 7.22 35.20
CA LYS A 645 8.33 6.64 34.09
C LYS A 645 8.47 7.51 32.84
N ASP A 646 8.76 6.91 31.69
CA ASP A 646 8.73 7.62 30.41
C ASP A 646 7.27 7.92 30.03
N ILE A 647 6.95 9.20 29.89
CA ILE A 647 5.60 9.70 29.60
C ILE A 647 5.52 10.46 28.28
N SER A 648 6.54 10.39 27.42
CA SER A 648 6.53 11.08 26.12
C SER A 648 5.30 10.72 25.27
N ASN A 649 4.83 9.47 25.33
CA ASN A 649 3.63 9.02 24.61
C ASN A 649 2.32 9.67 25.09
N LYS A 650 2.29 10.28 26.29
CA LYS A 650 1.12 11.01 26.81
C LYS A 650 0.98 12.41 26.19
N PHE A 651 2.04 12.93 25.56
CA PHE A 651 2.02 14.19 24.84
C PHE A 651 1.53 13.96 23.40
N THR A 652 0.22 14.04 23.19
CA THR A 652 -0.37 13.96 21.83
C THR A 652 0.24 15.01 20.90
N PRO A 653 0.22 14.83 19.56
CA PRO A 653 0.97 15.69 18.64
C PRO A 653 0.76 17.19 18.81
N LEU A 654 -0.47 17.65 19.07
CA LEU A 654 -0.77 19.06 19.35
C LEU A 654 -0.26 19.51 20.73
N ILE A 655 -0.31 18.66 21.76
CA ILE A 655 0.20 18.99 23.10
C ILE A 655 1.74 19.03 23.10
N LYS A 656 2.41 18.09 22.40
CA LYS A 656 3.85 18.15 22.09
C LYS A 656 4.20 19.49 21.43
N GLN A 657 3.51 19.84 20.34
CA GLN A 657 3.75 21.09 19.61
C GLN A 657 3.55 22.34 20.46
N ILE A 658 2.45 22.44 21.22
CA ILE A 658 2.20 23.56 22.14
C ILE A 658 3.33 23.68 23.17
N PHE A 659 3.75 22.57 23.77
CA PHE A 659 4.84 22.57 24.75
C PHE A 659 6.19 22.99 24.15
N LEU A 660 6.50 22.52 22.92
CA LEU A 660 7.68 22.93 22.18
C LEU A 660 7.66 24.42 21.85
N LEU A 661 6.55 24.96 21.34
CA LEU A 661 6.43 26.38 21.00
C LEU A 661 6.67 27.28 22.22
N ILE A 662 6.09 26.93 23.37
CA ILE A 662 6.31 27.65 24.63
C ILE A 662 7.79 27.58 25.04
N SER A 663 8.37 26.38 25.04
CA SER A 663 9.75 26.13 25.48
C SER A 663 10.78 26.88 24.62
N LEU A 664 10.67 26.77 23.29
CA LEU A 664 11.60 27.38 22.34
C LEU A 664 11.43 28.89 22.26
N SER A 665 10.19 29.41 22.33
CA SER A 665 9.95 30.85 22.43
C SER A 665 10.58 31.43 23.71
N GLN A 666 10.47 30.73 24.84
CA GLN A 666 11.10 31.14 26.10
C GLN A 666 12.63 31.02 26.07
N PHE A 667 13.18 30.00 25.39
CA PHE A 667 14.61 29.94 25.11
C PHE A 667 15.06 31.17 24.32
N HIS A 668 14.41 31.48 23.20
CA HIS A 668 14.81 32.58 22.32
C HIS A 668 14.59 33.96 22.99
N ASN A 669 13.34 34.29 23.36
CA ASN A 669 12.97 35.65 23.76
C ASN A 669 12.90 35.90 25.28
N GLY A 670 13.20 34.89 26.10
CA GLY A 670 13.21 34.94 27.57
C GLY A 670 11.84 35.04 28.26
N ARG A 671 10.76 35.29 27.50
CA ARG A 671 9.41 35.58 28.00
C ARG A 671 8.38 34.50 27.69
N GLY A 672 8.60 33.68 26.66
CA GLY A 672 7.65 32.65 26.21
C GLY A 672 6.89 33.06 24.95
N VAL A 673 5.72 32.47 24.72
CA VAL A 673 4.89 32.69 23.51
C VAL A 673 3.64 33.48 23.83
N THR A 674 3.22 34.43 22.98
CA THR A 674 1.97 35.17 23.20
C THR A 674 0.73 34.31 22.92
N VAL A 675 -0.41 34.75 23.46
CA VAL A 675 -1.73 34.17 23.16
C VAL A 675 -2.09 34.24 21.67
N GLU A 676 -1.58 35.26 20.97
CA GLU A 676 -1.75 35.53 19.54
C GLU A 676 -0.90 34.57 18.72
N GLN A 677 0.44 34.56 18.92
CA GLN A 677 1.38 33.63 18.28
C GLN A 677 0.96 32.16 18.43
N MET A 678 0.51 31.75 19.63
CA MET A 678 0.03 30.38 19.85
C MET A 678 -1.27 30.06 19.07
N THR A 679 -2.10 31.07 18.77
CA THR A 679 -3.24 30.92 17.87
C THR A 679 -2.83 30.97 16.40
N ASP A 680 -1.88 31.80 16.02
CA ASP A 680 -1.44 31.91 14.63
C ASP A 680 -0.71 30.64 14.15
N VAL A 681 -0.04 29.92 15.07
CA VAL A 681 0.63 28.64 14.76
C VAL A 681 -0.34 27.44 14.77
N PHE A 682 -1.36 27.41 15.65
CA PHE A 682 -2.19 26.20 15.84
C PHE A 682 -3.69 26.31 15.50
N TRP A 683 -4.22 27.52 15.33
CA TRP A 683 -5.67 27.78 15.23
C TRP A 683 -6.01 29.00 14.35
N ASN A 684 -5.16 29.35 13.37
CA ASN A 684 -5.36 30.52 12.49
C ASN A 684 -6.59 30.40 11.56
N ASP A 685 -7.00 29.17 11.30
CA ASP A 685 -8.18 28.76 10.53
C ASP A 685 -9.48 28.87 11.33
N MET A 686 -9.39 28.89 12.67
CA MET A 686 -10.55 28.82 13.56
C MET A 686 -11.05 30.20 13.97
N PRO A 687 -12.38 30.47 13.88
CA PRO A 687 -12.97 31.67 14.47
C PRO A 687 -12.56 31.83 15.93
N LEU A 688 -12.15 33.04 16.34
CA LEU A 688 -11.46 33.31 17.62
C LEU A 688 -12.12 32.68 18.87
N LYS A 689 -13.45 32.54 18.89
CA LYS A 689 -14.20 31.86 19.95
C LYS A 689 -13.93 30.34 20.00
N LYS A 690 -13.84 29.67 18.85
CA LYS A 690 -13.44 28.25 18.74
C LYS A 690 -11.96 28.08 19.08
N ALA A 691 -11.07 28.91 18.53
CA ALA A 691 -9.65 28.91 18.83
C ALA A 691 -9.38 29.05 20.34
N ARG A 692 -10.01 30.03 21.00
CA ARG A 692 -9.95 30.23 22.46
C ARG A 692 -10.39 28.99 23.24
N ASN A 693 -11.47 28.33 22.84
CA ASN A 693 -11.98 27.14 23.53
C ASN A 693 -11.02 25.94 23.35
N ASN A 694 -10.58 25.68 22.12
CA ASN A 694 -9.65 24.59 21.77
C ASN A 694 -8.31 24.75 22.53
N ARG A 695 -7.74 25.96 22.50
CA ARG A 695 -6.57 26.34 23.29
C ARG A 695 -6.77 26.10 24.78
N SER A 696 -7.90 26.53 25.35
CA SER A 696 -8.18 26.37 26.78
C SER A 696 -8.22 24.89 27.21
N VAL A 697 -8.78 24.01 26.37
CA VAL A 697 -8.78 22.55 26.62
C VAL A 697 -7.37 21.97 26.54
N ASN A 698 -6.59 22.29 25.50
CA ASN A 698 -5.24 21.73 25.36
C ASN A 698 -4.25 22.27 26.40
N ILE A 699 -4.38 23.53 26.82
CA ILE A 699 -3.64 24.09 27.95
C ILE A 699 -4.02 23.41 29.28
N ALA A 700 -5.29 23.02 29.47
CA ALA A 700 -5.69 22.23 30.63
C ALA A 700 -5.07 20.82 30.62
N LYS A 701 -5.04 20.14 29.46
CA LYS A 701 -4.36 18.84 29.30
C LYS A 701 -2.86 18.93 29.54
N LEU A 702 -2.18 19.94 28.99
CA LEU A 702 -0.75 20.19 29.24
C LEU A 702 -0.46 20.39 30.74
N LYS A 703 -1.33 21.16 31.43
CA LYS A 703 -1.26 21.34 32.89
C LYS A 703 -1.58 20.08 33.70
N GLN A 704 -2.22 19.06 33.12
CA GLN A 704 -2.35 17.74 33.76
C GLN A 704 -1.07 16.91 33.61
N LEU A 705 -0.46 16.89 32.41
CA LEU A 705 0.82 16.19 32.18
C LEU A 705 1.95 16.76 33.05
N PHE A 706 1.99 18.08 33.22
CA PHE A 706 2.96 18.76 34.09
C PHE A 706 2.89 18.30 35.55
N LYS A 707 1.72 17.87 36.06
CA LYS A 707 1.61 17.30 37.43
C LYS A 707 2.32 15.96 37.59
N LEU A 708 2.55 15.22 36.50
CA LEU A 708 3.32 13.97 36.52
C LEU A 708 4.83 14.26 36.58
N ILE A 709 5.26 15.31 35.88
CA ILE A 709 6.64 15.81 35.91
C ILE A 709 6.96 16.48 37.27
N GLY A 710 5.96 16.94 38.01
CA GLY A 710 6.10 17.49 39.35
C GLY A 710 6.23 19.01 39.34
N ASN A 711 7.40 19.53 39.67
CA ASN A 711 7.65 20.97 39.89
C ASN A 711 7.80 21.79 38.60
N ILE A 712 6.99 21.54 37.57
CA ILE A 712 6.89 22.41 36.37
C ILE A 712 5.48 23.00 36.27
N LYS A 713 5.39 24.30 36.01
CA LYS A 713 4.15 25.08 35.96
C LYS A 713 4.09 25.89 34.68
N LEU A 714 2.91 25.90 34.05
CA LEU A 714 2.63 26.83 32.96
C LEU A 714 1.94 28.10 33.51
N VAL A 715 2.68 29.20 33.47
CA VAL A 715 2.30 30.52 34.00
C VAL A 715 1.99 31.48 32.85
N LYS A 716 1.16 32.50 33.09
CA LYS A 716 0.89 33.59 32.14
C LYS A 716 1.36 34.91 32.75
N THR A 717 2.39 35.49 32.17
CA THR A 717 3.03 36.73 32.64
C THR A 717 2.81 37.82 31.59
N GLY A 718 1.94 38.78 31.91
CA GLY A 718 1.38 39.68 30.90
C GLY A 718 0.57 38.87 29.87
N ASP A 719 0.94 38.94 28.59
CA ASP A 719 0.33 38.16 27.50
C ASP A 719 1.15 36.95 27.02
N PHE A 720 2.29 36.70 27.64
CA PHE A 720 3.12 35.54 27.36
C PHE A 720 2.74 34.34 28.24
N TRP A 721 2.71 33.16 27.66
CA TRP A 721 2.73 31.87 28.37
C TRP A 721 4.16 31.37 28.48
N ASN A 722 4.60 31.02 29.68
CA ASN A 722 5.94 30.56 30.00
C ASN A 722 5.94 29.41 31.02
N LEU A 723 7.10 28.79 31.16
CA LEU A 723 7.40 27.70 32.07
C LEU A 723 8.15 28.24 33.28
N GLU A 724 7.66 27.92 34.47
CA GLU A 724 8.37 28.05 35.73
C GLU A 724 8.63 26.65 36.29
N PHE A 725 9.89 26.35 36.62
CA PHE A 725 10.31 25.10 37.24
C PHE A 725 11.49 25.33 38.17
N ASP A 726 11.69 24.42 39.13
CA ASP A 726 12.78 24.47 40.09
C ASP A 726 13.83 23.37 39.84
N GLN A 727 14.81 23.28 40.75
CA GLN A 727 15.95 22.37 40.63
C GLN A 727 15.60 20.87 40.70
N THR A 728 14.34 20.48 40.97
CA THR A 728 13.91 19.08 40.86
C THR A 728 13.53 18.66 39.43
N VAL A 729 13.54 19.58 38.46
CA VAL A 729 13.26 19.30 37.05
C VAL A 729 14.51 19.58 36.22
N THR A 730 15.15 18.52 35.71
CA THR A 730 16.26 18.62 34.76
C THR A 730 15.71 18.96 33.38
N PHE A 731 16.18 20.06 32.78
CA PHE A 731 15.73 20.52 31.47
C PHE A 731 16.93 21.02 30.65
N PRO A 732 17.67 20.11 29.97
CA PRO A 732 18.94 20.43 29.31
C PRO A 732 18.89 21.56 28.26
N LEU A 733 17.71 21.89 27.72
CA LEU A 733 17.53 23.05 26.85
C LEU A 733 17.83 24.38 27.59
N PHE A 734 17.29 24.56 28.79
CA PHE A 734 17.49 25.78 29.57
C PHE A 734 18.83 25.78 30.32
N GLU A 735 19.33 24.61 30.72
CA GLU A 735 20.71 24.47 31.19
C GLU A 735 21.70 24.89 30.10
N LEU A 736 21.51 24.42 28.85
CA LEU A 736 22.33 24.84 27.72
C LEU A 736 22.28 26.35 27.48
N LYS A 737 21.11 27.00 27.58
CA LYS A 737 21.01 28.47 27.46
C LYS A 737 21.99 29.18 28.40
N VAL A 738 21.96 28.81 29.68
CA VAL A 738 22.83 29.40 30.72
C VAL A 738 24.31 29.07 30.48
N LEU A 739 24.63 27.95 29.84
CA LEU A 739 26.02 27.59 29.48
C LEU A 739 26.52 28.34 28.22
N LEU A 740 25.65 28.60 27.24
CA LEU A 740 25.94 29.43 26.07
C LEU A 740 26.14 30.91 26.46
N GLU A 741 25.39 31.42 27.44
CA GLU A 741 25.52 32.80 27.94
C GLU A 741 26.75 33.03 28.84
N LYS A 742 27.30 31.99 29.47
CA LYS A 742 28.50 32.07 30.33
C LYS A 742 29.79 32.32 29.56
N ASP A 743 30.77 32.91 30.25
CA ASP A 743 32.16 33.01 29.80
C ASP A 743 32.77 31.65 29.43
N GLN A 744 33.81 31.68 28.61
CA GLN A 744 34.48 30.46 28.15
C GLN A 744 35.30 29.83 29.27
N SER A 745 35.05 28.55 29.57
CA SER A 745 35.93 27.75 30.44
C SER A 745 35.87 26.27 30.07
N ILE A 746 36.88 25.51 30.48
CA ILE A 746 36.96 24.07 30.22
C ILE A 746 35.79 23.34 30.91
N GLU A 747 35.36 23.82 32.08
CA GLU A 747 34.22 23.30 32.84
C GLU A 747 32.89 23.60 32.15
N ASN A 748 32.72 24.82 31.62
CA ASN A 748 31.54 25.19 30.85
C ASN A 748 31.44 24.35 29.56
N LEU A 749 32.55 24.20 28.83
CA LEU A 749 32.66 23.33 27.65
C LEU A 749 32.32 21.85 27.94
N LYS A 750 32.75 21.31 29.09
CA LYS A 750 32.43 19.92 29.49
C LYS A 750 30.92 19.71 29.62
N GLU A 751 30.20 20.63 30.28
CA GLU A 751 28.75 20.53 30.47
C GLU A 751 27.97 20.78 29.16
N ILE A 752 28.40 21.72 28.31
CA ILE A 752 27.87 21.86 26.94
C ILE A 752 28.00 20.55 26.16
N THR A 753 29.20 19.97 26.15
CA THR A 753 29.49 18.71 25.44
C THR A 753 28.68 17.53 25.99
N LYS A 754 28.42 17.50 27.30
CA LYS A 754 27.60 16.49 27.98
C LYS A 754 26.14 16.52 27.52
N ILE A 755 25.56 17.71 27.35
CA ILE A 755 24.19 17.87 26.83
C ILE A 755 24.12 17.44 25.35
N LEU A 756 24.99 17.99 24.51
CA LEU A 756 24.96 17.78 23.05
C LEU A 756 25.34 16.36 22.61
N LYS A 757 25.93 15.55 23.51
CA LYS A 757 26.12 14.11 23.30
C LYS A 757 24.79 13.37 23.09
N ASN A 758 23.74 13.73 23.84
CA ASN A 758 22.46 13.00 23.85
C ASN A 758 21.78 12.90 22.46
N GLY A 759 22.07 13.83 21.54
CA GLY A 759 21.67 13.74 20.13
C GLY A 759 21.62 15.12 19.47
N LYS A 760 21.14 15.22 18.22
CA LYS A 760 20.72 16.53 17.68
C LYS A 760 19.51 17.03 18.49
N LEU A 761 19.35 18.36 18.60
CA LEU A 761 18.14 18.94 19.20
C LEU A 761 16.91 18.52 18.37
N LEU A 762 15.83 18.11 19.04
CA LEU A 762 14.55 17.66 18.49
C LEU A 762 14.63 16.65 17.33
N TYR A 763 15.65 15.79 17.32
CA TYR A 763 15.83 14.74 16.32
C TYR A 763 14.52 13.94 16.07
N GLY A 764 14.17 13.74 14.80
CA GLY A 764 12.90 13.10 14.40
C GLY A 764 11.65 13.97 14.64
N THR A 765 11.80 15.30 14.71
CA THR A 765 10.67 16.24 14.76
C THR A 765 10.75 17.21 13.58
N ASP A 766 9.72 17.19 12.75
CA ASP A 766 9.63 17.96 11.51
C ASP A 766 8.33 18.78 11.54
N TYR A 767 8.44 20.06 11.92
CA TYR A 767 7.31 21.00 12.05
C TYR A 767 7.76 22.36 11.49
N SER A 768 7.22 22.82 10.37
CA SER A 768 7.77 23.98 9.65
C SER A 768 7.85 25.28 10.47
N TRP A 769 6.93 25.51 11.40
CA TRP A 769 6.97 26.65 12.32
C TRP A 769 8.15 26.62 13.32
N ILE A 770 8.83 25.48 13.48
CA ILE A 770 9.93 25.28 14.42
C ILE A 770 11.30 25.57 13.81
N GLU A 771 11.42 25.57 12.48
CA GLU A 771 12.69 25.62 11.74
C GLU A 771 13.54 26.84 12.09
N GLU A 772 12.96 28.04 12.10
CA GLU A 772 13.68 29.29 12.40
C GLU A 772 14.27 29.29 13.82
N MET A 773 13.48 28.89 14.82
CA MET A 773 13.94 28.77 16.21
C MET A 773 15.01 27.67 16.35
N MET A 774 14.85 26.55 15.63
CA MET A 774 15.84 25.46 15.61
C MET A 774 17.17 25.88 14.99
N ALA A 775 17.13 26.65 13.90
CA ALA A 775 18.30 27.22 13.24
C ALA A 775 19.00 28.23 14.18
N GLN A 776 18.26 29.16 14.79
CA GLN A 776 18.80 30.12 15.76
C GLN A 776 19.54 29.44 16.92
N ILE A 777 18.95 28.39 17.52
CA ILE A 777 19.57 27.63 18.61
C ILE A 777 20.80 26.85 18.11
N THR A 778 20.71 26.25 16.92
CA THR A 778 21.80 25.48 16.32
C THR A 778 23.00 26.36 15.98
N ASN A 779 22.76 27.54 15.40
CA ASN A 779 23.79 28.51 15.07
C ASN A 779 24.48 29.04 16.34
N GLY A 780 23.72 29.35 17.40
CA GLY A 780 24.30 29.75 18.69
C GLY A 780 25.13 28.64 19.38
N ILE A 781 24.79 27.36 19.14
CA ILE A 781 25.62 26.22 19.56
C ILE A 781 26.92 26.18 18.73
N ILE A 782 26.83 26.25 17.40
CA ILE A 782 27.98 26.20 16.49
C ILE A 782 28.93 27.37 16.77
N GLU A 783 28.42 28.60 16.87
CA GLU A 783 29.19 29.80 17.19
C GLU A 783 29.93 29.66 18.53
N LYS A 784 29.25 29.19 19.60
CA LYS A 784 29.90 29.01 20.90
C LYS A 784 30.99 27.94 20.85
N LEU A 785 30.76 26.84 20.12
CA LEU A 785 31.74 25.76 19.92
C LEU A 785 32.93 26.21 19.06
N TYR A 786 32.70 26.99 18.00
CA TYR A 786 33.74 27.57 17.16
C TYR A 786 34.60 28.57 17.96
N ASN A 787 33.98 29.45 18.74
CA ASN A 787 34.67 30.34 19.66
C ASN A 787 35.55 29.58 20.68
N TYR A 788 35.21 28.33 21.06
CA TYR A 788 36.11 27.49 21.87
C TYR A 788 37.29 26.94 21.06
N LEU A 789 37.13 26.62 19.78
CA LEU A 789 38.22 26.17 18.90
C LEU A 789 39.26 27.26 18.62
N THR A 790 38.82 28.51 18.48
CA THR A 790 39.65 29.69 18.13
C THR A 790 40.16 30.47 19.35
N SER A 791 39.72 30.14 20.57
CA SER A 791 40.11 30.84 21.81
C SER A 791 41.62 30.85 22.04
N GLU A 792 42.24 32.03 22.01
CA GLU A 792 43.67 32.22 22.34
C GLU A 792 43.98 32.01 23.83
N THR A 793 42.98 32.18 24.70
CA THR A 793 43.14 32.13 26.17
C THR A 793 42.93 30.73 26.76
N LEU A 794 42.28 29.82 26.02
CA LEU A 794 42.01 28.44 26.46
C LEU A 794 42.84 27.41 25.70
N SER A 795 43.82 26.83 26.39
CA SER A 795 44.64 25.73 25.85
C SER A 795 43.85 24.41 25.79
N LEU A 796 43.08 24.22 24.70
CA LEU A 796 42.42 22.95 24.39
C LEU A 796 43.41 21.94 23.83
N THR A 797 43.30 20.68 24.27
CA THR A 797 44.09 19.60 23.67
C THR A 797 43.64 19.31 22.23
N VAL A 798 44.53 18.78 21.40
CA VAL A 798 44.21 18.37 20.02
C VAL A 798 43.03 17.38 19.99
N LYS A 799 42.94 16.49 20.99
CA LYS A 799 41.83 15.54 21.16
C LYS A 799 40.51 16.22 21.52
N ASP A 800 40.54 17.39 22.15
CA ASP A 800 39.34 18.16 22.45
C ASP A 800 38.92 19.03 21.27
N LYS A 801 39.87 19.64 20.53
CA LYS A 801 39.57 20.33 19.27
C LYS A 801 38.88 19.40 18.26
N LEU A 802 39.41 18.19 18.03
CA LEU A 802 38.77 17.20 17.16
C LEU A 802 37.32 16.88 17.57
N LYS A 803 37.06 16.64 18.87
CA LYS A 803 35.68 16.38 19.37
C LYS A 803 34.73 17.55 19.12
N ILE A 804 35.21 18.79 19.24
CA ILE A 804 34.38 19.97 19.04
C ILE A 804 34.06 20.13 17.54
N SER A 805 35.04 19.94 16.66
CA SER A 805 34.80 19.89 15.21
C SER A 805 33.83 18.76 14.84
N ASP A 806 34.00 17.54 15.37
CA ASP A 806 33.05 16.43 15.18
C ASP A 806 31.64 16.76 15.71
N LEU A 807 31.53 17.60 16.75
CA LEU A 807 30.27 18.02 17.34
C LEU A 807 29.59 19.15 16.53
N ILE A 808 30.37 20.08 15.96
CA ILE A 808 29.85 21.06 14.99
C ILE A 808 29.34 20.32 13.75
N LEU A 809 30.12 19.38 13.20
CA LEU A 809 29.76 18.57 12.03
C LEU A 809 28.59 17.60 12.28
N LYS A 810 28.26 17.31 13.55
CA LYS A 810 27.01 16.63 13.93
C LYS A 810 25.78 17.53 13.74
N TYR A 811 25.91 18.85 13.87
CA TYR A 811 24.82 19.80 13.67
C TYR A 811 24.75 20.26 12.22
N ASP A 812 25.80 20.92 11.74
CA ASP A 812 26.00 21.35 10.35
C ASP A 812 27.17 20.59 9.72
N ALA A 813 26.86 19.66 8.80
CA ALA A 813 27.85 18.79 8.17
C ALA A 813 28.73 19.50 7.12
N LEU A 814 28.35 20.70 6.66
CA LEU A 814 29.10 21.47 5.66
C LEU A 814 29.87 22.63 6.27
N ASN A 815 30.00 22.69 7.61
CA ASN A 815 30.76 23.74 8.28
C ASN A 815 32.26 23.69 7.92
N GLU A 816 32.66 24.55 7.00
CA GLU A 816 34.00 24.59 6.39
C GLU A 816 35.10 24.75 7.43
N GLU A 817 34.91 25.58 8.46
CA GLU A 817 35.91 25.85 9.48
C GLU A 817 36.18 24.62 10.36
N ALA A 818 35.14 23.85 10.72
CA ALA A 818 35.31 22.61 11.47
C ALA A 818 36.00 21.50 10.64
N ILE A 819 35.73 21.43 9.33
CA ILE A 819 36.44 20.53 8.41
C ILE A 819 37.90 20.97 8.23
N HIS A 820 38.14 22.26 8.02
CA HIS A 820 39.47 22.86 7.87
C HIS A 820 40.35 22.58 9.11
N ILE A 821 39.82 22.83 10.31
CA ILE A 821 40.51 22.55 11.58
C ILE A 821 40.83 21.06 11.74
N LYS A 822 39.94 20.14 11.34
CA LYS A 822 40.23 18.70 11.33
C LYS A 822 41.33 18.33 10.34
N CYS A 823 41.27 18.84 9.11
CA CYS A 823 42.26 18.58 8.07
C CYS A 823 43.66 19.12 8.46
N GLN A 824 43.73 20.31 9.06
CA GLN A 824 44.95 20.86 9.65
C GLN A 824 45.48 19.97 10.79
N ILE A 825 44.63 19.56 11.73
CA ILE A 825 45.02 18.70 12.85
C ILE A 825 45.58 17.37 12.35
N TYR A 826 44.85 16.65 11.51
CA TYR A 826 45.31 15.36 10.98
C TYR A 826 46.60 15.51 10.17
N THR A 827 46.76 16.58 9.39
CA THR A 827 48.00 16.91 8.68
C THR A 827 49.17 17.16 9.65
N SER A 828 48.94 17.89 10.74
CA SER A 828 49.97 18.14 11.78
C SER A 828 50.39 16.87 12.53
N GLN A 829 49.53 15.85 12.57
CA GLN A 829 49.79 14.53 13.14
C GLN A 829 50.37 13.52 12.14
N GLY A 830 50.65 13.92 10.90
CA GLY A 830 51.11 13.03 9.83
C GLY A 830 50.02 12.09 9.27
N MET A 831 48.77 12.25 9.70
CA MET A 831 47.62 11.42 9.31
C MET A 831 47.01 11.90 7.99
N HIS A 832 47.86 12.10 6.97
CA HIS A 832 47.49 12.74 5.70
C HIS A 832 46.37 12.03 4.93
N SER A 833 46.21 10.71 5.10
CA SER A 833 45.02 10.00 4.58
C SER A 833 43.75 10.56 5.21
N MET A 834 43.63 10.52 6.54
CA MET A 834 42.39 10.94 7.21
C MET A 834 42.05 12.42 7.01
N ALA A 835 43.05 13.27 6.78
CA ALA A 835 42.85 14.65 6.34
C ALA A 835 42.17 14.70 4.95
N LYS A 836 42.71 13.97 3.97
CA LYS A 836 42.13 13.86 2.62
C LYS A 836 40.78 13.16 2.62
N ASP A 837 40.63 12.07 3.36
CA ASP A 837 39.38 11.31 3.52
C ASP A 837 38.26 12.18 4.15
N THR A 838 38.62 13.10 5.07
CA THR A 838 37.67 14.08 5.65
C THR A 838 37.25 15.12 4.62
N PHE A 839 38.17 15.63 3.80
CA PHE A 839 37.87 16.61 2.77
C PHE A 839 37.08 16.03 1.59
N GLU A 840 37.46 14.84 1.07
CA GLU A 840 36.72 14.17 0.00
C GLU A 840 35.28 13.81 0.43
N LYS A 841 35.05 13.52 1.72
CA LYS A 841 33.71 13.34 2.27
C LYS A 841 32.93 14.67 2.27
N PHE A 842 33.57 15.78 2.63
CA PHE A 842 32.96 17.10 2.54
C PHE A 842 32.61 17.48 1.10
N GLU A 843 33.50 17.29 0.13
CA GLU A 843 33.18 17.50 -1.31
C GLU A 843 31.95 16.68 -1.74
N GLN A 844 31.84 15.42 -1.28
CA GLN A 844 30.71 14.55 -1.59
C GLN A 844 29.40 15.04 -0.95
N GLU A 845 29.42 15.49 0.30
CA GLU A 845 28.22 16.01 0.98
C GLU A 845 27.81 17.39 0.44
N TYR A 846 28.78 18.27 0.12
CA TYR A 846 28.58 19.55 -0.53
C TYR A 846 27.97 19.37 -1.93
N SER A 847 28.56 18.49 -2.76
CA SER A 847 28.07 18.19 -4.10
C SER A 847 26.72 17.47 -4.11
N LEU A 848 26.37 16.76 -3.03
CA LEU A 848 25.05 16.15 -2.86
C LEU A 848 23.99 17.18 -2.47
N LEU A 849 24.34 18.19 -1.65
CA LEU A 849 23.39 19.21 -1.20
C LEU A 849 23.16 20.33 -2.24
N TYR A 850 24.23 20.82 -2.86
CA TYR A 850 24.18 21.96 -3.79
C TYR A 850 24.19 21.56 -5.28
N ASN A 851 24.47 20.30 -5.61
CA ASN A 851 24.61 19.81 -7.00
C ASN A 851 25.73 20.51 -7.80
N GLU A 852 26.66 21.19 -7.12
CA GLU A 852 27.83 21.86 -7.68
C GLU A 852 29.11 21.35 -6.98
N LYS A 853 30.28 21.61 -7.55
CA LYS A 853 31.54 21.27 -6.88
C LYS A 853 31.89 22.33 -5.84
N PHE A 854 32.65 21.94 -4.82
CA PHE A 854 33.34 22.91 -3.97
C PHE A 854 34.46 23.60 -4.75
N ASP A 855 34.69 24.89 -4.49
CA ASP A 855 35.52 25.75 -5.35
C ASP A 855 37.04 25.60 -5.16
N LEU A 856 37.50 25.05 -4.02
CA LEU A 856 38.93 24.90 -3.69
C LEU A 856 39.38 23.43 -3.77
N ASP A 857 40.59 23.17 -4.29
CA ASP A 857 41.21 21.84 -4.16
C ASP A 857 41.72 21.59 -2.72
N TYR A 858 41.93 20.32 -2.34
CA TYR A 858 42.38 19.93 -0.99
C TYR A 858 43.64 20.70 -0.48
N ASN A 859 44.57 21.02 -1.36
CA ASN A 859 45.81 21.76 -1.07
C ASN A 859 45.62 23.28 -1.07
N GLU A 860 44.54 23.78 -1.68
CA GLU A 860 44.13 25.18 -1.63
C GLU A 860 43.32 25.43 -0.36
N PHE A 861 42.36 24.56 -0.07
CA PHE A 861 41.58 24.53 1.17
C PHE A 861 42.49 24.44 2.41
N LEU A 862 43.48 23.53 2.43
CA LEU A 862 44.47 23.45 3.53
C LEU A 862 45.37 24.70 3.71
N LYS A 863 45.38 25.62 2.75
CA LYS A 863 46.15 26.88 2.79
C LYS A 863 45.25 28.12 2.91
N SER A 864 43.93 27.95 2.85
CA SER A 864 42.98 29.04 2.95
C SER A 864 42.89 29.53 4.40
N ASP A 865 42.88 30.85 4.60
CA ASP A 865 42.79 31.43 5.95
C ASP A 865 41.32 31.60 6.37
N LEU A 866 40.58 30.48 6.38
CA LEU A 866 39.20 30.42 6.87
C LEU A 866 39.06 30.79 8.36
N THR A 867 40.18 30.96 9.05
CA THR A 867 40.25 31.42 10.45
C THR A 867 40.19 32.94 10.61
N SER A 868 40.39 33.74 9.55
CA SER A 868 40.35 35.20 9.63
C SER A 868 38.95 35.77 9.32
N ASN A 869 38.08 35.84 10.33
CA ASN A 869 36.74 36.42 10.19
C ASN A 869 36.78 37.90 9.73
N GLN A 870 36.20 38.17 8.56
CA GLN A 870 35.50 39.44 8.30
C GLN A 870 34.06 39.11 7.87
N ILE A 871 33.11 39.70 8.60
CA ILE A 871 31.66 39.68 8.36
C ILE A 871 31.29 40.95 7.60
#